data_AF-A0A6A7GB79-F1
#
_entry.id   AF-A0A6A7GB79-F1
#
_cell.length_a   1.000
_cell.length_b   1.000
_cell.length_c   1.000
_cell.angle_alpha   90.00
_cell.angle_beta   90.00
_cell.angle_gamma   90.00
#
_symmetry.space_group_name_H-M   'P 1'
#
loop_
_entity.id
_entity.type
_entity.pdbx_description
1 polymer ?
#
loop_
_entity_poly.entity_id
_entity_poly.type
_entity_poly.pdbx_seq_one_letter_code
_entity_poly.pdbx_strand_id
1 'polypeptide(L)'
;MDYHSDDSSDPDTPEVFKTASSKRIDSIRAVDVMAILHEKVAYLSGGRDPRGGPLLTFPACDKREKLKHTDYRPLLHYLTRIPCEDVRELGFTVIVDMRGSTWGTVKPVLKELHLTFAHTVHIVYIIKPDNFWQKQRTSIGSQKYKFETSLMSVGTLCKSVDPGQLTLDFDGSLPYDHNTWIELRLAIEEFAACSNNMLDQLEGLRQEVGGTEFAEDVGGAKAAVEKHKQLHNRLSSPGLHDLHSMGHRLLQRLQCDEGGGSSGGYDSGYSGRDSSTSLVLANPDLQNCIPSVVHSLSSVEACVSHVQQSWQSKKHRLEQCLQLRMLEQDVEKMFDWLYHNREEFLVSYVEIGHTCMIAKHLQETHSQFTVACQKVYLNLNKILSVASHLIDSGHYAAQHIASLASKLDQVWKEFAAGLDERSSVLALSVMFHQKAEQYIESVSGWLESCNVPGLSNDIRSLEANIHLHQQLYETMCQAYTEVHSTSKKLLYQLDHLVQICSQLRRDTPLRSKHKKPRGKPSAYSVTPDGKVVYRGNQQQQQQQQPTSGTASGSSSASGSAASTPPQGKCKNTNGNPASDYSEGASHVLAVIHEILAHHRAVEQRWTTKKLKLHQRLALRLFQEDVKQVIDWLATHGEVFLCKNPGVGRNLSKARMYQKSHEHFEMVAQNTYTNAEKLLQAAEELAHTGECNPQEIYNVAHQLDSHISSFVARVHQRRRLLHLAVMFYTHEGELVSWLQEVVANAARDDVRGLNNIEAAEDALAALQQQQETTEDACANTALEGQTLLQQLRSMGVTGENGCGSIEGTEEALDRLVKEQSAIQTVWTARRIKLDLLLQLRLFQRDALQVLESLEEWSHECDSSSTAAAAEVLEGVDRIEAEQLLLLHNDNIATVQRDAVQALARGHEIVQLLKTSGLELECDSSGEDDVADDSSISGSVSIASAGVTSAATVTGNSVTLPTTTSGGGNDTPTNSGGEDSSGSGGGGGIGSSGGSSSRHSICSSSGGGTIT
;
A
#
# COMPACT_ATOMS: atom_id res chain seq x y z
N MET A 1 43.03 5.73 -61.53
CA MET A 1 42.56 4.79 -62.56
C MET A 1 41.25 5.34 -63.03
N ASP A 2 41.36 6.19 -64.03
CA ASP A 2 40.31 7.07 -64.49
C ASP A 2 39.45 6.28 -65.49
N TYR A 3 38.16 6.19 -65.21
CA TYR A 3 37.17 5.66 -66.13
C TYR A 3 36.32 6.82 -66.62
N HIS A 4 36.70 7.38 -67.78
CA HIS A 4 35.72 8.05 -68.62
C HIS A 4 34.88 6.98 -69.30
N SER A 5 33.65 6.80 -68.82
CA SER A 5 32.63 6.01 -69.50
C SER A 5 31.91 6.91 -70.50
N ASP A 6 31.97 6.56 -71.79
CA ASP A 6 31.09 7.12 -72.83
C ASP A 6 29.65 6.64 -72.58
N ASP A 7 28.91 7.30 -71.69
CA ASP A 7 27.52 6.98 -71.42
C ASP A 7 26.59 7.70 -72.41
N SER A 8 26.49 7.12 -73.60
CA SER A 8 25.56 7.54 -74.66
C SER A 8 24.24 6.78 -74.63
N SER A 9 23.96 6.09 -73.52
CA SER A 9 22.97 5.01 -73.40
C SER A 9 21.84 5.28 -72.40
N ASP A 10 21.63 6.53 -72.00
CA ASP A 10 20.44 6.94 -71.23
C ASP A 10 19.17 6.88 -72.12
N PRO A 11 18.20 5.99 -71.82
CA PRO A 11 17.01 5.80 -72.66
C PRO A 11 16.10 7.04 -72.71
N ASP A 12 16.14 7.91 -71.70
CA ASP A 12 15.36 9.15 -71.65
C ASP A 12 15.99 10.30 -72.47
N THR A 13 17.16 10.08 -73.11
CA THR A 13 17.77 11.08 -74.00
C THR A 13 16.91 11.28 -75.26
N PRO A 14 16.34 12.48 -75.50
CA PRO A 14 15.49 12.74 -76.67
C PRO A 14 16.22 12.48 -78.00
N GLU A 15 15.52 11.92 -79.00
CA GLU A 15 16.10 11.60 -80.32
C GLU A 15 16.79 12.81 -80.98
N VAL A 16 16.29 14.03 -80.71
CA VAL A 16 16.85 15.30 -81.20
C VAL A 16 18.35 15.43 -80.91
N PHE A 17 18.81 15.05 -79.71
CA PHE A 17 20.23 15.09 -79.32
C PHE A 17 21.04 13.95 -79.97
N LYS A 18 20.42 12.80 -80.24
CA LYS A 18 21.04 11.67 -80.96
C LYS A 18 21.25 11.98 -82.44
N THR A 19 20.38 12.80 -83.05
CA THR A 19 20.52 13.23 -84.45
C THR A 19 21.56 14.34 -84.66
N ALA A 20 21.73 15.24 -83.70
CA ALA A 20 22.65 16.39 -83.83
C ALA A 20 24.12 15.97 -83.95
N SER A 21 24.56 15.00 -83.16
CA SER A 21 25.96 14.54 -83.11
C SER A 21 26.41 13.71 -84.32
N SER A 22 25.45 13.15 -85.09
CA SER A 22 25.72 12.13 -86.12
C SER A 22 25.93 12.68 -87.55
N LYS A 23 25.71 13.98 -87.78
CA LYS A 23 25.87 14.63 -89.11
C LYS A 23 26.95 15.72 -89.11
N ARG A 24 28.16 15.40 -88.65
CA ARG A 24 29.36 16.20 -88.94
C ARG A 24 29.77 16.03 -90.40
N ILE A 25 29.13 16.80 -91.27
CA ILE A 25 29.55 16.94 -92.67
C ILE A 25 30.72 17.94 -92.69
N ASP A 26 31.95 17.44 -92.70
CA ASP A 26 33.12 18.20 -93.16
C ASP A 26 32.99 18.44 -94.68
N SER A 27 32.09 19.36 -95.04
CA SER A 27 31.88 19.84 -96.42
C SER A 27 32.40 21.25 -96.57
N ILE A 28 33.07 21.46 -97.69
CA ILE A 28 33.32 22.78 -98.28
C ILE A 28 32.03 23.61 -98.31
N ARG A 29 32.09 24.85 -97.82
CA ARG A 29 30.99 25.82 -97.72
C ARG A 29 31.11 26.92 -98.77
N ALA A 30 30.06 27.73 -98.94
CA ALA A 30 30.07 28.92 -99.79
C ALA A 30 31.26 29.82 -99.44
N VAL A 31 31.45 30.09 -98.14
CA VAL A 31 32.54 30.95 -97.62
C VAL A 31 33.92 30.48 -98.06
N ASP A 32 34.13 29.16 -98.16
CA ASP A 32 35.43 28.55 -98.51
C ASP A 32 35.74 28.65 -100.01
N VAL A 33 34.73 28.90 -100.86
CA VAL A 33 34.86 29.05 -102.33
C VAL A 33 34.58 30.46 -102.85
N MET A 34 34.26 31.42 -101.96
CA MET A 34 33.80 32.78 -102.32
C MET A 34 34.64 33.48 -103.39
N ALA A 35 35.96 33.36 -103.31
CA ALA A 35 36.90 34.02 -104.21
C ALA A 35 36.68 33.66 -105.70
N ILE A 36 36.20 32.44 -105.98
CA ILE A 36 35.91 31.96 -107.34
C ILE A 36 34.40 31.95 -107.60
N LEU A 37 33.58 31.68 -106.57
CA LEU A 37 32.12 31.70 -106.67
C LEU A 37 31.62 33.09 -107.11
N HIS A 38 32.05 34.17 -106.44
CA HIS A 38 31.66 35.55 -106.77
C HIS A 38 32.13 36.01 -108.18
N GLU A 39 33.02 35.27 -108.85
CA GLU A 39 33.37 35.57 -110.24
C GLU A 39 32.29 35.16 -111.27
N LYS A 40 31.21 34.50 -110.83
CA LYS A 40 30.13 33.93 -111.68
C LYS A 40 30.67 33.04 -112.81
N VAL A 41 31.83 32.38 -112.60
CA VAL A 41 32.47 31.54 -113.62
C VAL A 41 31.74 30.21 -113.83
N ALA A 42 31.04 29.74 -112.80
CA ALA A 42 30.02 28.70 -112.86
C ALA A 42 28.92 28.99 -111.83
N TYR A 43 27.67 28.61 -112.11
CA TYR A 43 26.55 28.76 -111.19
C TYR A 43 25.48 27.66 -111.35
N LEU A 44 24.66 27.49 -110.31
CA LEU A 44 23.41 26.75 -110.35
C LEU A 44 22.25 27.74 -110.24
N SER A 45 21.39 27.79 -111.25
CA SER A 45 20.20 28.65 -111.24
C SER A 45 19.01 28.05 -110.49
N GLY A 46 19.04 26.73 -110.24
CA GLY A 46 17.88 25.93 -109.83
C GLY A 46 17.16 25.28 -111.01
N GLY A 47 17.47 25.67 -112.25
CA GLY A 47 16.88 25.09 -113.45
C GLY A 47 17.18 23.60 -113.62
N ARG A 48 16.26 22.89 -114.30
CA ARG A 48 16.30 21.45 -114.57
C ARG A 48 16.27 21.14 -116.07
N ASP A 49 16.88 20.03 -116.47
CA ASP A 49 16.68 19.42 -117.79
C ASP A 49 15.35 18.64 -117.86
N PRO A 50 14.91 18.14 -119.04
CA PRO A 50 13.65 17.39 -119.16
C PRO A 50 13.58 16.07 -118.36
N ARG A 51 14.69 15.61 -117.78
CA ARG A 51 14.76 14.43 -116.92
C ARG A 51 14.63 14.80 -115.43
N GLY A 52 14.59 16.09 -115.10
CA GLY A 52 14.72 16.61 -113.74
C GLY A 52 16.16 16.82 -113.28
N GLY A 53 17.15 16.58 -114.15
CA GLY A 53 18.58 16.71 -113.82
C GLY A 53 19.00 18.18 -113.67
N PRO A 54 19.91 18.52 -112.73
CA PRO A 54 20.25 19.90 -112.41
C PRO A 54 21.11 20.57 -113.50
N LEU A 55 20.82 21.85 -113.80
CA LEU A 55 21.57 22.64 -114.79
C LEU A 55 22.77 23.36 -114.16
N LEU A 56 23.98 22.95 -114.54
CA LEU A 56 25.23 23.62 -114.17
C LEU A 56 25.72 24.53 -115.31
N THR A 57 25.77 25.83 -115.07
CA THR A 57 25.99 26.82 -116.13
C THR A 57 27.32 27.57 -115.96
N PHE A 58 28.13 27.59 -117.01
CA PHE A 58 29.36 28.38 -117.15
C PHE A 58 29.10 29.51 -118.17
N PRO A 59 28.65 30.70 -117.73
CA PRO A 59 28.21 31.79 -118.62
C PRO A 59 29.37 32.47 -119.36
N ALA A 60 29.05 33.27 -120.39
CA ALA A 60 30.03 34.14 -121.04
C ALA A 60 30.66 35.08 -120.01
N CYS A 61 31.95 34.89 -119.73
CA CYS A 61 32.69 35.61 -118.72
C CYS A 61 34.19 35.62 -119.05
N ASP A 62 34.77 36.81 -119.15
CA ASP A 62 36.18 37.05 -119.51
C ASP A 62 37.14 36.60 -118.39
N LYS A 63 36.66 36.56 -117.13
CA LYS A 63 37.47 36.12 -115.97
C LYS A 63 37.98 34.69 -116.14
N ARG A 64 37.24 33.84 -116.89
CA ARG A 64 37.61 32.45 -117.20
C ARG A 64 38.93 32.32 -117.98
N GLU A 65 39.43 33.38 -118.64
CA GLU A 65 40.75 33.37 -119.31
C GLU A 65 41.92 33.19 -118.32
N LYS A 66 41.76 33.58 -117.06
CA LYS A 66 42.82 33.55 -116.05
C LYS A 66 42.84 32.25 -115.23
N LEU A 67 41.82 31.40 -115.35
CA LEU A 67 41.61 30.22 -114.52
C LEU A 67 42.20 28.95 -115.15
N LYS A 68 42.93 28.19 -114.33
CA LYS A 68 43.39 26.82 -114.66
C LYS A 68 42.26 25.83 -114.37
N HIS A 69 42.35 24.63 -114.95
CA HIS A 69 41.33 23.60 -114.72
C HIS A 69 41.18 23.22 -113.24
N THR A 70 42.28 23.23 -112.47
CA THR A 70 42.29 22.97 -111.02
C THR A 70 41.45 23.94 -110.21
N ASP A 71 41.30 25.18 -110.68
CA ASP A 71 40.71 26.26 -109.91
C ASP A 71 39.18 26.12 -109.87
N TYR A 72 38.60 25.43 -110.87
CA TYR A 72 37.20 25.03 -110.86
C TYR A 72 36.90 23.90 -109.86
N ARG A 73 37.88 23.12 -109.39
CA ARG A 73 37.62 21.91 -108.57
C ARG A 73 36.90 22.19 -107.24
N PRO A 74 37.30 23.18 -106.41
CA PRO A 74 36.61 23.48 -105.16
C PRO A 74 35.19 24.00 -105.42
N LEU A 75 35.04 24.92 -106.38
CA LEU A 75 33.75 25.46 -106.78
C LEU A 75 32.80 24.36 -107.28
N LEU A 76 33.29 23.41 -108.07
CA LEU A 76 32.48 22.29 -108.56
C LEU A 76 32.12 21.32 -107.43
N HIS A 77 33.05 20.95 -106.54
CA HIS A 77 32.71 20.13 -105.36
C HIS A 77 31.65 20.78 -104.48
N TYR A 78 31.67 22.12 -104.38
CA TYR A 78 30.66 22.88 -103.68
C TYR A 78 29.31 22.83 -104.42
N LEU A 79 29.26 23.36 -105.66
CA LEU A 79 28.02 23.45 -106.43
C LEU A 79 27.36 22.08 -106.63
N THR A 80 28.11 21.03 -106.99
CA THR A 80 27.51 19.71 -107.25
C THR A 80 26.90 19.04 -106.02
N ARG A 81 27.14 19.56 -104.81
CA ARG A 81 26.54 19.07 -103.55
C ARG A 81 25.26 19.80 -103.14
N ILE A 82 24.90 20.90 -103.81
CA ILE A 82 23.75 21.74 -103.42
C ILE A 82 22.40 21.08 -103.76
N PRO A 83 22.20 20.44 -104.94
CA PRO A 83 21.00 19.66 -105.18
C PRO A 83 20.90 18.47 -104.22
N CYS A 84 19.68 18.13 -103.83
CA CYS A 84 19.41 16.93 -103.04
C CYS A 84 19.88 15.66 -103.77
N GLU A 85 20.05 14.58 -103.01
CA GLU A 85 20.65 13.32 -103.50
C GLU A 85 19.93 12.78 -104.73
N ASP A 86 18.60 12.63 -104.66
CA ASP A 86 17.73 12.17 -105.76
C ASP A 86 17.91 12.97 -107.06
N VAL A 87 18.08 14.29 -106.96
CA VAL A 87 18.29 15.18 -108.12
C VAL A 87 19.72 15.05 -108.65
N ARG A 88 20.71 14.89 -107.77
CA ARG A 88 22.11 14.73 -108.14
C ARG A 88 22.37 13.41 -108.88
N GLU A 89 21.69 12.33 -108.51
CA GLU A 89 21.82 11.01 -109.17
C GLU A 89 21.37 11.02 -110.64
N LEU A 90 20.46 11.92 -111.02
CA LEU A 90 20.08 12.12 -112.43
C LEU A 90 21.24 12.66 -113.28
N GLY A 91 22.27 13.24 -112.67
CA GLY A 91 23.42 13.82 -113.36
C GLY A 91 23.14 15.20 -113.95
N PHE A 92 24.15 16.05 -113.90
CA PHE A 92 24.12 17.44 -114.35
C PHE A 92 24.12 17.53 -115.88
N THR A 93 23.18 18.31 -116.40
CA THR A 93 23.27 18.85 -117.77
C THR A 93 24.05 20.16 -117.69
N VAL A 94 25.21 20.21 -118.35
CA VAL A 94 26.17 21.31 -118.21
C VAL A 94 26.09 22.24 -119.41
N ILE A 95 25.90 23.53 -119.19
CA ILE A 95 25.86 24.54 -120.25
C ILE A 95 27.15 25.36 -120.18
N VAL A 96 27.97 25.33 -121.24
CA VAL A 96 29.20 26.11 -121.35
C VAL A 96 29.08 27.13 -122.47
N ASP A 97 28.95 28.40 -122.09
CA ASP A 97 28.84 29.47 -123.04
C ASP A 97 30.22 29.90 -123.56
N MET A 98 30.42 29.77 -124.87
CA MET A 98 31.65 30.19 -125.57
C MET A 98 31.45 31.51 -126.34
N ARG A 99 30.26 32.13 -126.29
CA ARG A 99 30.04 33.45 -126.89
C ARG A 99 31.01 34.47 -126.28
N GLY A 100 31.58 35.33 -127.12
CA GLY A 100 32.62 36.29 -126.72
C GLY A 100 34.02 35.72 -126.47
N SER A 101 34.20 34.39 -126.41
CA SER A 101 35.46 33.75 -126.01
C SER A 101 36.05 32.80 -127.07
N THR A 102 37.08 32.03 -126.70
CA THR A 102 37.74 31.04 -127.56
C THR A 102 37.74 29.65 -126.91
N TRP A 103 38.05 28.60 -127.69
CA TRP A 103 38.21 27.24 -127.18
C TRP A 103 39.21 27.09 -126.03
N GLY A 104 40.15 28.06 -125.89
CA GLY A 104 41.12 28.11 -124.81
C GLY A 104 40.52 28.25 -123.41
N THR A 105 39.35 28.88 -123.25
CA THR A 105 38.67 29.04 -121.94
C THR A 105 37.70 27.90 -121.63
N VAL A 106 37.15 27.26 -122.67
CA VAL A 106 36.26 26.09 -122.56
C VAL A 106 37.05 24.83 -122.21
N LYS A 107 38.26 24.66 -122.77
CA LYS A 107 39.08 23.46 -122.57
C LYS A 107 39.44 23.19 -121.08
N PRO A 108 39.81 24.18 -120.24
CA PRO A 108 39.98 23.98 -118.80
C PRO A 108 38.74 23.43 -118.10
N VAL A 109 37.55 23.96 -118.41
CA VAL A 109 36.26 23.50 -117.85
C VAL A 109 35.99 22.05 -118.22
N LEU A 110 36.04 21.72 -119.52
CA LEU A 110 35.83 20.35 -119.99
C LEU A 110 36.87 19.37 -119.44
N LYS A 111 38.13 19.81 -119.27
CA LYS A 111 39.19 19.00 -118.66
C LYS A 111 38.88 18.68 -117.20
N GLU A 112 38.43 19.64 -116.40
CA GLU A 112 38.15 19.39 -114.98
C GLU A 112 36.90 18.52 -114.79
N LEU A 113 35.83 18.80 -115.55
CA LEU A 113 34.65 17.94 -115.59
C LEU A 113 35.04 16.49 -115.96
N HIS A 114 35.92 16.29 -116.95
CA HIS A 114 36.36 14.96 -117.39
C HIS A 114 37.23 14.23 -116.35
N LEU A 115 38.06 14.96 -115.61
CA LEU A 115 38.98 14.37 -114.63
C LEU A 115 38.27 13.98 -113.34
N THR A 116 37.43 14.86 -112.80
CA THR A 116 36.89 14.72 -111.43
C THR A 116 35.38 14.45 -111.39
N PHE A 117 34.60 15.07 -112.29
CA PHE A 117 33.12 15.08 -112.23
C PHE A 117 32.44 14.25 -113.32
N ALA A 118 33.18 13.43 -114.08
CA ALA A 118 32.65 12.74 -115.26
C ALA A 118 31.51 11.77 -114.96
N HIS A 119 31.43 11.27 -113.72
CA HIS A 119 30.36 10.39 -113.25
C HIS A 119 29.07 11.14 -112.88
N THR A 120 29.14 12.46 -112.65
CA THR A 120 27.98 13.30 -112.35
C THR A 120 27.51 14.11 -113.56
N VAL A 121 28.14 14.01 -114.73
CA VAL A 121 27.76 14.79 -115.93
C VAL A 121 26.96 13.90 -116.88
N HIS A 122 25.73 14.30 -117.20
CA HIS A 122 24.90 13.66 -118.21
C HIS A 122 25.34 14.06 -119.62
N ILE A 123 25.33 15.36 -119.92
CA ILE A 123 25.69 15.94 -121.22
C ILE A 123 26.26 17.35 -121.04
N VAL A 124 27.11 17.80 -121.96
CA VAL A 124 27.62 19.17 -122.01
C VAL A 124 27.22 19.88 -123.30
N TYR A 125 26.38 20.90 -123.20
CA TYR A 125 26.03 21.81 -124.28
C TYR A 125 27.01 22.96 -124.34
N ILE A 126 27.66 23.17 -125.49
CA ILE A 126 28.61 24.26 -125.70
C ILE A 126 27.99 25.28 -126.67
N ILE A 127 27.75 26.50 -126.19
CA ILE A 127 27.06 27.53 -126.96
C ILE A 127 28.05 28.26 -127.86
N LYS A 128 27.86 28.14 -129.18
CA LYS A 128 28.72 28.75 -130.19
C LYS A 128 28.37 30.25 -130.40
N PRO A 129 29.37 31.12 -130.69
CA PRO A 129 29.09 32.45 -131.22
C PRO A 129 28.45 32.40 -132.62
N ASP A 130 27.42 33.21 -132.83
CA ASP A 130 26.70 33.26 -134.12
C ASP A 130 27.27 34.28 -135.12
N ASN A 131 28.14 35.19 -134.67
CA ASN A 131 28.84 36.17 -135.51
C ASN A 131 29.68 35.49 -136.61
N PHE A 132 29.42 35.87 -137.88
CA PHE A 132 30.07 35.29 -139.07
C PHE A 132 31.61 35.30 -138.99
N TRP A 133 32.20 36.41 -138.54
CA TRP A 133 33.66 36.56 -138.38
C TRP A 133 34.27 35.73 -137.22
N GLN A 134 33.48 35.27 -136.26
CA GLN A 134 33.96 34.41 -135.17
C GLN A 134 33.99 32.92 -135.55
N LYS A 135 33.26 32.50 -136.60
CA LYS A 135 33.15 31.09 -137.03
C LYS A 135 34.47 30.42 -137.42
N GLN A 136 35.51 31.17 -137.83
CA GLN A 136 36.84 30.59 -138.10
C GLN A 136 37.65 30.26 -136.83
N ARG A 137 37.22 30.66 -135.64
CA ARG A 137 37.98 30.46 -134.37
C ARG A 137 37.42 29.35 -133.49
N THR A 138 36.37 28.65 -133.92
CA THR A 138 35.62 27.65 -133.13
C THR A 138 35.79 26.22 -133.65
N SER A 139 37.05 25.80 -133.86
CA SER A 139 37.36 24.39 -134.12
C SER A 139 37.37 23.60 -132.80
N ILE A 140 36.49 22.61 -132.66
CA ILE A 140 36.53 21.65 -131.56
C ILE A 140 37.82 20.85 -131.68
N GLY A 141 38.73 20.98 -130.71
CA GLY A 141 39.92 20.13 -130.65
C GLY A 141 39.53 18.67 -130.41
N SER A 142 40.18 17.74 -131.12
CA SER A 142 39.83 16.30 -131.25
C SER A 142 39.98 15.44 -129.99
N GLN A 143 39.73 15.96 -128.78
CA GLN A 143 39.73 15.19 -127.53
C GLN A 143 38.35 14.56 -127.28
N LYS A 144 38.34 13.24 -127.08
CA LYS A 144 37.15 12.47 -126.70
C LYS A 144 36.96 12.54 -125.18
N TYR A 145 35.86 13.14 -124.72
CA TYR A 145 35.52 13.22 -123.30
C TYR A 145 34.78 11.96 -122.81
N LYS A 146 34.50 11.88 -121.49
CA LYS A 146 33.83 10.73 -120.84
C LYS A 146 32.29 10.86 -120.83
N PHE A 147 31.82 12.06 -121.15
CA PHE A 147 30.42 12.46 -121.28
C PHE A 147 30.17 12.93 -122.71
N GLU A 148 28.91 13.03 -123.11
CA GLU A 148 28.53 13.57 -124.40
C GLU A 148 28.74 15.10 -124.45
N THR A 149 29.19 15.61 -125.61
CA THR A 149 29.36 17.05 -125.84
C THR A 149 28.69 17.46 -127.14
N SER A 150 27.84 18.48 -127.11
CA SER A 150 27.09 18.96 -128.29
C SER A 150 27.25 20.47 -128.48
N LEU A 151 27.60 20.89 -129.70
CA LEU A 151 27.89 22.29 -130.05
C LEU A 151 26.66 22.92 -130.73
N MET A 152 26.08 23.94 -130.13
CA MET A 152 24.78 24.48 -130.57
C MET A 152 24.65 26.00 -130.39
N SER A 153 23.65 26.61 -131.03
CA SER A 153 23.23 28.00 -130.82
C SER A 153 22.17 28.07 -129.70
N VAL A 154 21.98 29.26 -129.13
CA VAL A 154 20.99 29.50 -128.05
C VAL A 154 19.57 29.06 -128.45
N GLY A 155 19.10 29.43 -129.64
CA GLY A 155 17.79 28.98 -130.15
C GLY A 155 17.67 27.48 -130.44
N THR A 156 18.76 26.71 -130.39
CA THR A 156 18.74 25.24 -130.41
C THR A 156 18.74 24.67 -128.99
N LEU A 157 19.43 25.31 -128.04
CA LEU A 157 19.40 24.94 -126.62
C LEU A 157 17.96 24.98 -126.07
N CYS A 158 17.17 25.99 -126.46
CA CYS A 158 15.75 26.14 -126.13
C CYS A 158 14.83 24.99 -126.64
N LYS A 159 15.36 24.03 -127.41
CA LYS A 159 14.67 22.80 -127.83
C LYS A 159 15.10 21.57 -127.02
N SER A 160 16.24 21.64 -126.35
CA SER A 160 16.82 20.57 -125.53
C SER A 160 16.59 20.78 -124.03
N VAL A 161 16.42 22.04 -123.61
CA VAL A 161 16.05 22.45 -122.26
C VAL A 161 14.89 23.44 -122.39
N ASP A 162 13.89 23.31 -121.53
CA ASP A 162 12.75 24.24 -121.48
C ASP A 162 13.23 25.68 -121.22
N PRO A 163 12.79 26.69 -122.01
CA PRO A 163 13.08 28.09 -121.73
C PRO A 163 12.68 28.54 -120.30
N GLY A 164 11.67 27.91 -119.68
CA GLY A 164 11.32 28.14 -118.28
C GLY A 164 12.39 27.74 -117.26
N GLN A 165 13.37 26.92 -117.68
CA GLN A 165 14.48 26.42 -116.84
C GLN A 165 15.83 27.08 -117.19
N LEU A 166 15.89 27.89 -118.25
CA LEU A 166 17.08 28.61 -118.69
C LEU A 166 17.07 30.05 -118.21
N THR A 167 18.23 30.60 -117.85
CA THR A 167 18.36 32.01 -117.47
C THR A 167 18.27 32.95 -118.69
N LEU A 168 17.99 34.23 -118.44
CA LEU A 168 17.92 35.29 -119.47
C LEU A 168 19.16 35.35 -120.39
N ASP A 169 20.34 34.96 -119.89
CA ASP A 169 21.57 34.88 -120.67
C ASP A 169 21.41 33.96 -121.91
N PHE A 170 20.48 33.00 -121.88
CA PHE A 170 20.25 31.95 -122.88
C PHE A 170 18.84 31.99 -123.50
N ASP A 171 18.25 33.17 -123.66
CA ASP A 171 16.87 33.39 -124.16
C ASP A 171 15.78 32.68 -123.32
N GLY A 172 16.09 32.31 -122.07
CA GLY A 172 15.14 31.71 -121.14
C GLY A 172 14.45 32.71 -120.21
N SER A 173 13.49 32.22 -119.43
CA SER A 173 12.69 33.02 -118.49
C SER A 173 12.95 32.70 -117.02
N LEU A 174 13.87 31.78 -116.70
CA LEU A 174 14.22 31.46 -115.31
C LEU A 174 14.93 32.66 -114.65
N PRO A 175 14.36 33.26 -113.60
CA PRO A 175 15.01 34.31 -112.83
C PRO A 175 16.24 33.79 -112.09
N TYR A 176 17.36 34.50 -112.18
CA TYR A 176 18.55 34.20 -111.39
C TYR A 176 19.38 35.46 -111.13
N ASP A 177 19.43 35.89 -109.88
CA ASP A 177 20.46 36.82 -109.40
C ASP A 177 21.52 36.07 -108.58
N HIS A 178 22.77 36.27 -108.97
CA HIS A 178 23.90 35.53 -108.44
C HIS A 178 24.29 35.99 -107.02
N ASN A 179 24.22 37.29 -106.76
CA ASN A 179 24.59 37.86 -105.47
C ASN A 179 23.55 37.47 -104.41
N THR A 180 22.26 37.62 -104.72
CA THR A 180 21.14 37.18 -103.88
C THR A 180 21.22 35.69 -103.56
N TRP A 181 21.55 34.85 -104.55
CA TRP A 181 21.74 33.41 -104.34
C TRP A 181 22.92 33.12 -103.39
N ILE A 182 24.06 33.82 -103.56
CA ILE A 182 25.21 33.70 -102.66
C ILE A 182 24.84 34.14 -101.23
N GLU A 183 24.17 35.27 -101.07
CA GLU A 183 23.75 35.78 -99.75
C GLU A 183 22.81 34.84 -99.02
N LEU A 184 21.79 34.32 -99.71
CA LEU A 184 20.87 33.34 -99.14
C LEU A 184 21.62 32.07 -98.75
N ARG A 185 22.54 31.61 -99.58
CA ARG A 185 23.30 30.39 -99.33
C ARG A 185 24.29 30.53 -98.18
N LEU A 186 24.97 31.67 -98.06
CA LEU A 186 25.77 32.03 -96.88
C LEU A 186 24.90 32.05 -95.61
N ALA A 187 23.72 32.69 -95.65
CA ALA A 187 22.82 32.78 -94.50
C ALA A 187 22.27 31.40 -94.07
N ILE A 188 21.99 30.49 -95.01
CA ILE A 188 21.60 29.09 -94.70
C ILE A 188 22.74 28.35 -93.98
N GLU A 189 23.97 28.46 -94.49
CA GLU A 189 25.12 27.74 -93.95
C GLU A 189 25.62 28.34 -92.61
N GLU A 190 25.50 29.65 -92.43
CA GLU A 190 25.73 30.35 -91.17
C GLU A 190 24.68 29.93 -90.12
N PHE A 191 23.39 29.97 -90.47
CA PHE A 191 22.32 29.52 -89.58
C PHE A 191 22.52 28.06 -89.14
N ALA A 192 22.81 27.15 -90.07
CA ALA A 192 23.05 25.73 -89.75
C ALA A 192 24.28 25.51 -88.86
N ALA A 193 25.36 26.27 -89.06
CA ALA A 193 26.54 26.22 -88.19
C ALA A 193 26.22 26.73 -86.78
N CYS A 194 25.48 27.83 -86.66
CA CYS A 194 25.07 28.39 -85.37
C CYS A 194 24.04 27.51 -84.65
N SER A 195 23.10 26.87 -85.36
CA SER A 195 22.12 25.96 -84.74
C SER A 195 22.80 24.72 -84.16
N ASN A 196 23.77 24.14 -84.89
CA ASN A 196 24.51 22.98 -84.40
C ASN A 196 25.36 23.33 -83.17
N ASN A 197 26.04 24.49 -83.19
CA ASN A 197 26.80 24.97 -82.04
C ASN A 197 25.89 25.20 -80.81
N MET A 198 24.68 25.73 -81.00
CA MET A 198 23.71 25.88 -79.91
C MET A 198 23.22 24.54 -79.38
N LEU A 199 22.98 23.54 -80.23
CA LEU A 199 22.62 22.19 -79.81
C LEU A 199 23.74 21.52 -78.99
N ASP A 200 25.01 21.68 -79.41
CA ASP A 200 26.18 21.21 -78.65
C ASP A 200 26.27 21.90 -77.27
N GLN A 201 26.03 23.22 -77.20
CA GLN A 201 26.00 23.96 -75.92
C GLN A 201 24.86 23.50 -75.01
N LEU A 202 23.70 23.20 -75.56
CA LEU A 202 22.53 22.71 -74.81
C LEU A 202 22.73 21.28 -74.29
N GLU A 203 23.39 20.39 -75.03
CA GLU A 203 23.76 19.07 -74.52
C GLU A 203 24.83 19.17 -73.43
N GLY A 204 25.83 20.05 -73.57
CA GLY A 204 26.79 20.33 -72.50
C GLY A 204 26.11 20.82 -71.21
N LEU A 205 25.14 21.75 -71.35
CA LEU A 205 24.31 22.20 -70.23
C LEU A 205 23.44 21.08 -69.64
N ARG A 206 22.88 20.19 -70.47
CA ARG A 206 22.11 19.01 -70.03
C ARG A 206 22.97 18.12 -69.12
N GLN A 207 24.19 17.83 -69.53
CA GLN A 207 25.13 16.99 -68.77
C GLN A 207 25.56 17.66 -67.45
N GLU A 208 25.87 18.96 -67.47
CA GLU A 208 26.19 19.72 -66.25
C GLU A 208 25.02 19.75 -65.25
N VAL A 209 23.77 19.83 -65.74
CA VAL A 209 22.54 19.78 -64.92
C VAL A 209 22.25 18.35 -64.42
N GLY A 210 22.56 17.33 -65.22
CA GLY A 210 22.37 15.91 -64.88
C GLY A 210 23.33 15.39 -63.79
N GLY A 211 24.47 16.06 -63.58
CA GLY A 211 25.48 15.68 -62.60
C GLY A 211 24.90 15.37 -61.21
N THR A 212 25.24 14.21 -60.64
CA THR A 212 24.52 13.62 -59.49
C THR A 212 25.04 14.03 -58.11
N GLU A 213 26.11 14.83 -58.03
CA GLU A 213 26.74 15.17 -56.75
C GLU A 213 25.82 16.00 -55.84
N PHE A 214 25.53 15.45 -54.66
CA PHE A 214 24.90 16.13 -53.54
C PHE A 214 25.96 16.42 -52.47
N ALA A 215 25.94 17.61 -51.90
CA ALA A 215 26.91 18.00 -50.87
C ALA A 215 26.71 17.23 -49.55
N GLU A 216 27.81 17.06 -48.81
CA GLU A 216 27.80 16.45 -47.46
C GLU A 216 27.51 17.45 -46.33
N ASP A 217 27.63 18.76 -46.57
CA ASP A 217 27.40 19.79 -45.56
C ASP A 217 26.55 20.97 -46.09
N VAL A 218 26.10 21.83 -45.16
CA VAL A 218 25.25 23.01 -45.45
C VAL A 218 25.95 24.04 -46.35
N GLY A 219 27.27 24.19 -46.24
CA GLY A 219 28.05 25.12 -47.05
C GLY A 219 28.14 24.66 -48.50
N GLY A 220 28.50 23.40 -48.72
CA GLY A 220 28.49 22.76 -50.03
C GLY A 220 27.09 22.71 -50.64
N ALA A 221 26.04 22.47 -49.85
CA ALA A 221 24.67 22.45 -50.36
C ALA A 221 24.21 23.84 -50.85
N LYS A 222 24.54 24.91 -50.10
CA LYS A 222 24.30 26.29 -50.55
C LYS A 222 25.11 26.64 -51.81
N ALA A 223 26.38 26.22 -51.88
CA ALA A 223 27.22 26.43 -53.05
C ALA A 223 26.69 25.68 -54.30
N ALA A 224 26.17 24.46 -54.13
CA ALA A 224 25.55 23.69 -55.20
C ALA A 224 24.26 24.35 -55.72
N VAL A 225 23.40 24.86 -54.84
CA VAL A 225 22.20 25.63 -55.23
C VAL A 225 22.58 26.90 -56.01
N GLU A 226 23.58 27.66 -55.57
CA GLU A 226 23.99 28.88 -56.29
C GLU A 226 24.70 28.55 -57.63
N LYS A 227 25.53 27.49 -57.69
CA LYS A 227 26.08 26.98 -58.96
C LYS A 227 24.96 26.59 -59.92
N HIS A 228 23.94 25.88 -59.45
CA HIS A 228 22.79 25.47 -60.27
C HIS A 228 22.00 26.67 -60.79
N LYS A 229 21.86 27.73 -59.98
CA LYS A 229 21.27 29.00 -60.40
C LYS A 229 22.10 29.72 -61.47
N GLN A 230 23.43 29.64 -61.42
CA GLN A 230 24.31 30.15 -62.49
C GLN A 230 24.15 29.37 -63.80
N LEU A 231 23.89 28.05 -63.76
CA LEU A 231 23.58 27.26 -64.95
C LEU A 231 22.29 27.72 -65.64
N HIS A 232 21.26 28.14 -64.88
CA HIS A 232 20.02 28.70 -65.46
C HIS A 232 20.27 29.95 -66.30
N ASN A 233 21.15 30.84 -65.83
CA ASN A 233 21.48 32.07 -66.55
C ASN A 233 22.13 31.80 -67.93
N ARG A 234 22.78 30.63 -68.11
CA ARG A 234 23.35 30.21 -69.41
C ARG A 234 22.27 29.76 -70.40
N LEU A 235 21.12 29.25 -69.95
CA LEU A 235 19.97 28.96 -70.83
C LEU A 235 19.34 30.24 -71.38
N SER A 236 19.36 31.32 -70.59
CA SER A 236 18.88 32.66 -70.99
C SER A 236 19.93 33.45 -71.80
N SER A 237 20.83 32.76 -72.51
CA SER A 237 21.91 33.38 -73.28
C SER A 237 21.36 34.22 -74.45
N PRO A 238 21.93 35.42 -74.72
CA PRO A 238 21.52 36.21 -75.89
C PRO A 238 21.69 35.44 -77.21
N GLY A 239 22.68 34.55 -77.30
CA GLY A 239 22.92 33.74 -78.49
C GLY A 239 21.74 32.82 -78.89
N LEU A 240 20.86 32.45 -77.94
CA LEU A 240 19.65 31.70 -78.25
C LEU A 240 18.63 32.60 -78.98
N HIS A 241 18.39 33.80 -78.45
CA HIS A 241 17.51 34.80 -79.07
C HIS A 241 18.03 35.23 -80.45
N ASP A 242 19.34 35.39 -80.60
CA ASP A 242 19.98 35.78 -81.86
C ASP A 242 19.84 34.67 -82.92
N LEU A 243 19.99 33.40 -82.51
CA LEU A 243 19.75 32.24 -83.39
C LEU A 243 18.28 32.16 -83.84
N HIS A 244 17.32 32.34 -82.93
CA HIS A 244 15.90 32.42 -83.29
C HIS A 244 15.62 33.55 -84.28
N SER A 245 16.17 34.74 -84.02
CA SER A 245 16.03 35.92 -84.87
C SER A 245 16.62 35.70 -86.26
N MET A 246 17.77 35.03 -86.35
CA MET A 246 18.41 34.65 -87.61
C MET A 246 17.59 33.62 -88.38
N GLY A 247 17.10 32.57 -87.72
CA GLY A 247 16.27 31.53 -88.35
C GLY A 247 14.94 32.08 -88.87
N HIS A 248 14.23 32.90 -88.10
CA HIS A 248 12.99 33.55 -88.55
C HIS A 248 13.23 34.51 -89.71
N ARG A 249 14.30 35.32 -89.67
CA ARG A 249 14.68 36.19 -90.80
C ARG A 249 15.03 35.39 -92.05
N LEU A 250 15.70 34.25 -91.89
CA LEU A 250 16.03 33.36 -93.00
C LEU A 250 14.76 32.71 -93.60
N LEU A 251 13.84 32.22 -92.76
CA LEU A 251 12.56 31.69 -93.22
C LEU A 251 11.72 32.75 -93.94
N GLN A 252 11.63 33.96 -93.39
CA GLN A 252 10.95 35.09 -94.05
C GLN A 252 11.56 35.40 -95.44
N ARG A 253 12.89 35.32 -95.58
CA ARG A 253 13.58 35.47 -96.86
C ARG A 253 13.37 34.29 -97.82
N LEU A 254 13.09 33.08 -97.34
CA LEU A 254 12.92 31.88 -98.17
C LEU A 254 11.45 31.59 -98.54
N GLN A 255 10.50 32.08 -97.73
CA GLN A 255 9.06 31.81 -97.83
C GLN A 255 8.26 33.02 -98.37
N CYS A 256 8.85 33.95 -99.13
CA CYS A 256 8.09 35.06 -99.70
C CYS A 256 6.98 34.52 -100.62
N ASP A 257 5.74 34.75 -100.22
CA ASP A 257 4.53 34.15 -100.78
C ASP A 257 4.06 34.88 -102.06
N GLU A 258 4.03 34.18 -103.20
CA GLU A 258 3.39 34.68 -104.43
C GLU A 258 1.87 34.46 -104.40
N GLY A 259 1.21 35.04 -103.39
CA GLY A 259 -0.16 35.55 -103.51
C GLY A 259 -1.33 34.65 -103.12
N GLY A 260 -1.77 34.81 -101.87
CA GLY A 260 -3.06 35.50 -101.65
C GLY A 260 -4.15 34.78 -100.84
N GLY A 261 -4.68 35.47 -99.81
CA GLY A 261 -5.82 34.95 -99.02
C GLY A 261 -6.28 35.76 -97.80
N SER A 262 -6.74 37.01 -97.99
CA SER A 262 -7.64 37.76 -97.09
C SER A 262 -7.32 37.89 -95.58
N SER A 263 -6.86 39.07 -95.14
CA SER A 263 -7.60 39.91 -94.17
C SER A 263 -6.95 41.29 -94.01
N GLY A 264 -7.77 42.35 -94.02
CA GLY A 264 -7.36 43.74 -94.20
C GLY A 264 -6.51 44.41 -93.11
N GLY A 265 -6.00 45.61 -93.45
CA GLY A 265 -5.33 46.49 -92.49
C GLY A 265 -4.40 47.52 -93.13
N TYR A 266 -4.99 48.56 -93.72
CA TYR A 266 -4.45 49.93 -93.94
C TYR A 266 -2.93 50.22 -93.88
N ASP A 267 -2.49 51.02 -94.86
CA ASP A 267 -1.55 52.14 -94.71
C ASP A 267 -0.08 51.87 -94.31
N SER A 268 0.78 51.71 -95.31
CA SER A 268 1.76 52.78 -95.63
C SER A 268 2.43 52.54 -96.98
N GLY A 269 2.35 53.53 -97.87
CA GLY A 269 2.85 53.41 -99.23
C GLY A 269 4.31 53.84 -99.40
N TYR A 270 5.27 52.91 -99.31
CA TYR A 270 6.55 53.00 -100.05
C TYR A 270 7.31 51.65 -100.06
N SER A 271 6.93 50.73 -100.96
CA SER A 271 7.71 49.51 -101.27
C SER A 271 7.45 49.06 -102.70
N GLY A 272 7.78 49.95 -103.65
CA GLY A 272 7.91 49.56 -105.05
C GLY A 272 9.31 48.99 -105.30
N ARG A 273 9.36 47.82 -105.93
CA ARG A 273 10.55 47.23 -106.58
C ARG A 273 11.63 46.68 -105.62
N ASP A 274 11.49 45.42 -105.26
CA ASP A 274 12.39 44.39 -105.79
C ASP A 274 11.66 43.07 -106.15
N SER A 275 10.93 43.08 -107.29
CA SER A 275 10.31 41.87 -107.88
C SER A 275 11.32 40.78 -108.29
N SER A 276 12.62 41.08 -108.28
CA SER A 276 13.70 40.16 -108.62
C SER A 276 14.02 39.15 -107.50
N THR A 277 13.80 39.53 -106.24
CA THR A 277 14.14 38.72 -105.06
C THR A 277 13.11 37.61 -104.87
N SER A 278 11.79 37.91 -104.96
CA SER A 278 10.69 36.92 -104.98
C SER A 278 10.95 35.78 -105.97
N LEU A 279 11.39 36.15 -107.16
CA LEU A 279 11.61 35.25 -108.29
C LEU A 279 12.84 34.32 -108.11
N VAL A 280 13.89 34.75 -107.40
CA VAL A 280 15.05 33.89 -107.06
C VAL A 280 14.66 32.78 -106.07
N LEU A 281 13.58 32.97 -105.31
CA LEU A 281 13.12 32.01 -104.30
C LEU A 281 12.36 30.82 -104.89
N ALA A 282 11.96 30.88 -106.17
CA ALA A 282 11.44 29.72 -106.90
C ALA A 282 12.51 28.62 -107.16
N ASN A 283 13.77 28.85 -106.77
CA ASN A 283 14.85 27.87 -106.88
C ASN A 283 14.56 26.62 -106.01
N PRO A 284 14.36 25.43 -106.59
CA PRO A 284 13.99 24.22 -105.83
C PRO A 284 15.04 23.80 -104.80
N ASP A 285 16.32 24.07 -105.05
CA ASP A 285 17.42 23.69 -104.16
C ASP A 285 17.48 24.59 -102.90
N LEU A 286 17.03 25.85 -103.01
CA LEU A 286 16.86 26.74 -101.86
C LEU A 286 15.57 26.42 -101.09
N GLN A 287 14.46 26.12 -101.79
CA GLN A 287 13.20 25.69 -101.16
C GLN A 287 13.38 24.41 -100.33
N ASN A 288 14.15 23.44 -100.84
CA ASN A 288 14.50 22.22 -100.11
C ASN A 288 15.27 22.46 -98.79
N CYS A 289 15.83 23.65 -98.56
CA CYS A 289 16.47 23.99 -97.28
C CYS A 289 15.45 24.40 -96.19
N ILE A 290 14.23 24.83 -96.55
CA ILE A 290 13.23 25.35 -95.61
C ILE A 290 12.83 24.32 -94.53
N PRO A 291 12.49 23.04 -94.87
CA PRO A 291 12.16 22.04 -93.86
C PRO A 291 13.31 21.81 -92.88
N SER A 292 14.56 21.90 -93.34
CA SER A 292 15.74 21.77 -92.48
C SER A 292 15.89 22.95 -91.52
N VAL A 293 15.65 24.19 -91.98
CA VAL A 293 15.72 25.39 -91.13
C VAL A 293 14.64 25.35 -90.05
N VAL A 294 13.39 24.99 -90.41
CA VAL A 294 12.29 24.81 -89.45
C VAL A 294 12.62 23.70 -88.45
N HIS A 295 13.07 22.53 -88.93
CA HIS A 295 13.42 21.41 -88.06
C HIS A 295 14.57 21.74 -87.09
N SER A 296 15.59 22.49 -87.52
CA SER A 296 16.67 22.95 -86.65
C SER A 296 16.18 23.93 -85.58
N LEU A 297 15.26 24.85 -85.90
CA LEU A 297 14.64 25.74 -84.90
C LEU A 297 13.84 24.93 -83.87
N SER A 298 12.91 24.09 -84.30
CA SER A 298 12.09 23.27 -83.39
C SER A 298 12.92 22.28 -82.56
N SER A 299 14.05 21.80 -83.11
CA SER A 299 15.01 20.98 -82.37
C SER A 299 15.65 21.75 -81.23
N VAL A 300 16.11 22.99 -81.48
CA VAL A 300 16.67 23.86 -80.44
C VAL A 300 15.61 24.17 -79.37
N GLU A 301 14.37 24.45 -79.74
CA GLU A 301 13.25 24.70 -78.80
C GLU A 301 12.96 23.49 -77.90
N ALA A 302 12.93 22.29 -78.49
CA ALA A 302 12.74 21.04 -77.76
C ALA A 302 13.91 20.79 -76.79
N CYS A 303 15.15 21.00 -77.22
CA CYS A 303 16.34 20.88 -76.38
C CYS A 303 16.33 21.88 -75.21
N VAL A 304 16.01 23.16 -75.45
CA VAL A 304 15.87 24.18 -74.40
C VAL A 304 14.79 23.77 -73.39
N SER A 305 13.62 23.34 -73.87
CA SER A 305 12.50 22.91 -73.02
C SER A 305 12.89 21.70 -72.15
N HIS A 306 13.62 20.74 -72.72
CA HIS A 306 14.11 19.57 -72.01
C HIS A 306 15.13 19.94 -70.92
N VAL A 307 16.15 20.76 -71.23
CA VAL A 307 17.13 21.19 -70.22
C VAL A 307 16.48 22.05 -69.13
N GLN A 308 15.50 22.90 -69.47
CA GLN A 308 14.70 23.65 -68.51
C GLN A 308 13.95 22.69 -67.55
N GLN A 309 13.35 21.61 -68.05
CA GLN A 309 12.67 20.60 -67.23
C GLN A 309 13.63 19.82 -66.33
N SER A 310 14.77 19.36 -66.86
CA SER A 310 15.83 18.72 -66.06
C SER A 310 16.34 19.67 -64.97
N TRP A 311 16.49 20.95 -65.28
CA TRP A 311 16.94 21.98 -64.35
C TRP A 311 15.96 22.20 -63.20
N GLN A 312 14.65 22.27 -63.45
CA GLN A 312 13.64 22.40 -62.38
C GLN A 312 13.64 21.18 -61.46
N SER A 313 13.69 19.98 -62.02
CA SER A 313 13.78 18.73 -61.25
C SER A 313 15.03 18.68 -60.37
N LYS A 314 16.19 19.05 -60.93
CA LYS A 314 17.46 19.12 -60.18
C LYS A 314 17.44 20.22 -59.11
N LYS A 315 16.84 21.39 -59.40
CA LYS A 315 16.68 22.48 -58.42
C LYS A 315 15.95 21.98 -57.18
N HIS A 316 14.78 21.36 -57.35
CA HIS A 316 13.99 20.84 -56.23
C HIS A 316 14.77 19.82 -55.40
N ARG A 317 15.53 18.92 -56.05
CA ARG A 317 16.40 17.95 -55.36
C ARG A 317 17.56 18.62 -54.59
N LEU A 318 18.12 19.72 -55.09
CA LEU A 318 19.16 20.48 -54.39
C LEU A 318 18.60 21.28 -53.20
N GLU A 319 17.40 21.84 -53.32
CA GLU A 319 16.68 22.50 -52.22
C GLU A 319 16.35 21.50 -51.10
N GLN A 320 15.86 20.31 -51.44
CA GLN A 320 15.68 19.19 -50.51
C GLN A 320 17.03 18.79 -49.86
N CYS A 321 18.11 18.64 -50.63
CA CYS A 321 19.43 18.33 -50.06
C CYS A 321 19.90 19.39 -49.03
N LEU A 322 19.67 20.68 -49.29
CA LEU A 322 19.96 21.75 -48.34
C LEU A 322 19.11 21.65 -47.07
N GLN A 323 17.81 21.37 -47.20
CA GLN A 323 16.91 21.14 -46.05
C GLN A 323 17.39 19.98 -45.18
N LEU A 324 17.78 18.85 -45.80
CA LEU A 324 18.35 17.70 -45.10
C LEU A 324 19.63 18.08 -44.32
N ARG A 325 20.60 18.76 -44.95
CA ARG A 325 21.85 19.13 -44.26
C ARG A 325 21.63 20.12 -43.13
N MET A 326 20.62 21.01 -43.23
CA MET A 326 20.24 21.89 -42.13
C MET A 326 19.63 21.10 -40.96
N LEU A 327 18.71 20.17 -41.24
CA LEU A 327 18.12 19.30 -40.23
C LEU A 327 19.19 18.44 -39.54
N GLU A 328 20.06 17.77 -40.30
CA GLU A 328 21.15 16.95 -39.74
C GLU A 328 22.07 17.76 -38.82
N GLN A 329 22.39 19.00 -39.19
CA GLN A 329 23.20 19.88 -38.35
C GLN A 329 22.48 20.26 -37.04
N ASP A 330 21.17 20.54 -37.08
CA ASP A 330 20.43 20.89 -35.86
C ASP A 330 20.17 19.67 -34.97
N VAL A 331 20.03 18.47 -35.56
CA VAL A 331 20.02 17.19 -34.85
C VAL A 331 21.39 16.88 -34.21
N GLU A 332 22.53 17.09 -34.90
CA GLU A 332 23.89 16.94 -34.32
C GLU A 332 24.08 17.86 -33.12
N LYS A 333 23.70 19.15 -33.24
CA LYS A 333 23.74 20.12 -32.12
C LYS A 333 22.87 19.69 -30.93
N MET A 334 21.67 19.15 -31.20
CA MET A 334 20.78 18.69 -30.12
C MET A 334 21.35 17.45 -29.43
N PHE A 335 21.93 16.50 -30.17
CA PHE A 335 22.63 15.37 -29.57
C PHE A 335 23.84 15.81 -28.72
N ASP A 336 24.69 16.70 -29.22
CA ASP A 336 25.83 17.25 -28.47
C ASP A 336 25.36 17.91 -27.15
N TRP A 337 24.25 18.66 -27.19
CA TRP A 337 23.64 19.24 -25.99
C TRP A 337 23.10 18.16 -25.04
N LEU A 338 22.34 17.19 -25.55
CA LEU A 338 21.76 16.10 -24.74
C LEU A 338 22.86 15.29 -24.03
N TYR A 339 23.91 14.89 -24.74
CA TYR A 339 25.00 14.11 -24.12
C TYR A 339 25.77 14.93 -23.08
N HIS A 340 26.03 16.22 -23.34
CA HIS A 340 26.71 17.08 -22.36
C HIS A 340 25.90 17.25 -21.06
N ASN A 341 24.59 17.54 -21.18
CA ASN A 341 23.71 17.71 -20.02
C ASN A 341 23.46 16.37 -19.30
N ARG A 342 23.42 15.24 -20.03
CA ARG A 342 23.36 13.90 -19.47
C ARG A 342 24.63 13.54 -18.70
N GLU A 343 25.83 13.90 -19.20
CA GLU A 343 27.09 13.73 -18.47
C GLU A 343 27.10 14.55 -17.17
N GLU A 344 26.73 15.83 -17.22
CA GLU A 344 26.66 16.72 -16.04
C GLU A 344 25.65 16.22 -15.00
N PHE A 345 24.46 15.83 -15.46
CA PHE A 345 23.41 15.22 -14.64
C PHE A 345 23.88 13.93 -13.93
N LEU A 346 24.62 13.06 -14.65
CA LEU A 346 25.11 11.79 -14.13
C LEU A 346 26.21 11.91 -13.06
N VAL A 347 26.74 13.11 -12.78
CA VAL A 347 27.73 13.35 -11.71
C VAL A 347 27.09 13.29 -10.32
N SER A 348 25.93 13.91 -10.12
CA SER A 348 25.22 13.95 -8.83
C SER A 348 23.98 13.04 -8.78
N TYR A 349 23.72 12.28 -9.84
CA TYR A 349 22.44 11.59 -10.08
C TYR A 349 21.94 10.68 -8.96
N VAL A 350 22.84 10.04 -8.21
CA VAL A 350 22.52 9.12 -7.10
C VAL A 350 22.61 9.81 -5.73
N GLU A 351 23.10 11.04 -5.66
CA GLU A 351 23.24 11.79 -4.41
C GLU A 351 21.85 12.19 -3.85
N ILE A 352 21.57 11.81 -2.60
CA ILE A 352 20.30 12.09 -1.89
C ILE A 352 20.42 13.07 -0.72
N GLY A 353 21.64 13.42 -0.31
CA GLY A 353 21.92 14.23 0.88
C GLY A 353 21.84 13.44 2.20
N HIS A 354 22.44 13.99 3.25
CA HIS A 354 22.55 13.35 4.58
C HIS A 354 21.83 14.13 5.71
N THR A 355 21.09 15.20 5.38
CA THR A 355 20.24 15.98 6.29
C THR A 355 19.02 16.50 5.52
N CYS A 356 17.95 16.90 6.20
CA CYS A 356 16.80 17.51 5.53
C CYS A 356 17.19 18.75 4.71
N MET A 357 18.09 19.58 5.25
CA MET A 357 18.58 20.79 4.59
C MET A 357 19.31 20.49 3.28
N ILE A 358 20.20 19.49 3.27
CA ILE A 358 20.94 19.11 2.05
C ILE A 358 20.02 18.41 1.05
N ALA A 359 19.14 17.52 1.49
CA ALA A 359 18.16 16.87 0.63
C ALA A 359 17.25 17.90 -0.08
N LYS A 360 16.79 18.93 0.64
CA LYS A 360 16.01 20.06 0.06
C LYS A 360 16.82 20.84 -0.96
N HIS A 361 18.07 21.18 -0.64
CA HIS A 361 18.94 21.90 -1.58
C HIS A 361 19.19 21.11 -2.87
N LEU A 362 19.39 19.78 -2.77
CA LEU A 362 19.50 18.90 -3.93
C LEU A 362 18.17 18.84 -4.72
N GLN A 363 17.02 18.80 -4.05
CA GLN A 363 15.70 18.84 -4.70
C GLN A 363 15.47 20.17 -5.45
N GLU A 364 15.81 21.30 -4.85
CA GLU A 364 15.67 22.65 -5.44
C GLU A 364 16.59 22.85 -6.65
N THR A 365 17.86 22.45 -6.53
CA THR A 365 18.84 22.55 -7.64
C THR A 365 18.47 21.63 -8.80
N HIS A 366 18.04 20.40 -8.52
CA HIS A 366 17.50 19.47 -9.53
C HIS A 366 16.21 20.01 -10.19
N SER A 367 15.31 20.63 -9.43
CA SER A 367 14.10 21.26 -9.99
C SER A 367 14.43 22.41 -10.94
N GLN A 368 15.39 23.27 -10.58
CA GLN A 368 15.88 24.35 -11.44
C GLN A 368 16.51 23.82 -12.74
N PHE A 369 17.31 22.74 -12.65
CA PHE A 369 17.88 22.06 -13.82
C PHE A 369 16.78 21.47 -14.72
N THR A 370 15.79 20.77 -14.15
CA THR A 370 14.65 20.21 -14.89
C THR A 370 13.87 21.29 -15.67
N VAL A 371 13.60 22.44 -15.04
CA VAL A 371 12.97 23.60 -15.69
C VAL A 371 13.85 24.19 -16.80
N ALA A 372 15.18 24.16 -16.67
CA ALA A 372 16.09 24.56 -17.74
C ALA A 372 16.03 23.58 -18.93
N CYS A 373 16.02 22.26 -18.68
CA CYS A 373 15.85 21.25 -19.73
C CYS A 373 14.51 21.38 -20.47
N GLN A 374 13.40 21.64 -19.76
CA GLN A 374 12.08 21.88 -20.37
C GLN A 374 12.05 23.09 -21.32
N LYS A 375 12.87 24.13 -21.08
CA LYS A 375 12.98 25.25 -22.03
C LYS A 375 13.67 24.84 -23.34
N VAL A 376 14.62 23.90 -23.27
CA VAL A 376 15.34 23.38 -24.45
C VAL A 376 14.50 22.33 -25.22
N TYR A 377 13.60 21.61 -24.54
CA TYR A 377 12.62 20.72 -25.19
C TYR A 377 11.79 21.42 -26.28
N LEU A 378 11.48 22.71 -26.12
CA LEU A 378 10.81 23.51 -27.16
C LEU A 378 11.63 23.61 -28.47
N ASN A 379 12.96 23.50 -28.41
CA ASN A 379 13.82 23.45 -29.59
C ASN A 379 13.80 22.05 -30.23
N LEU A 380 13.79 20.98 -29.42
CA LEU A 380 13.64 19.61 -29.92
C LEU A 380 12.30 19.43 -30.66
N ASN A 381 11.19 19.93 -30.11
CA ASN A 381 9.89 19.89 -30.78
C ASN A 381 9.86 20.65 -32.12
N LYS A 382 10.62 21.75 -32.26
CA LYS A 382 10.78 22.45 -33.55
C LYS A 382 11.53 21.59 -34.56
N ILE A 383 12.63 20.94 -34.15
CA ILE A 383 13.40 20.04 -35.02
C ILE A 383 12.54 18.85 -35.48
N LEU A 384 11.78 18.22 -34.56
CA LEU A 384 10.84 17.14 -34.91
C LEU A 384 9.72 17.61 -35.85
N SER A 385 9.14 18.80 -35.61
CA SER A 385 8.12 19.39 -36.48
C SER A 385 8.63 19.64 -37.91
N VAL A 386 9.86 20.15 -38.06
CA VAL A 386 10.52 20.29 -39.36
C VAL A 386 10.76 18.91 -40.01
N ALA A 387 11.22 17.92 -39.26
CA ALA A 387 11.43 16.56 -39.77
C ALA A 387 10.12 15.93 -40.29
N SER A 388 9.02 16.01 -39.52
CA SER A 388 7.69 15.56 -39.95
C SER A 388 7.23 16.27 -41.22
N HIS A 389 7.32 17.60 -41.28
CA HIS A 389 6.92 18.36 -42.46
C HIS A 389 7.72 17.96 -43.73
N LEU A 390 9.03 17.70 -43.60
CA LEU A 390 9.84 17.21 -44.71
C LEU A 390 9.39 15.81 -45.16
N ILE A 391 9.10 14.89 -44.23
CA ILE A 391 8.55 13.57 -44.56
C ILE A 391 7.22 13.70 -45.31
N ASP A 392 6.27 14.47 -44.78
CA ASP A 392 4.92 14.66 -45.34
C ASP A 392 4.96 15.34 -46.73
N SER A 393 5.97 16.17 -46.99
CA SER A 393 6.21 16.81 -48.29
C SER A 393 6.74 15.87 -49.39
N GLY A 394 7.01 14.59 -49.09
CA GLY A 394 7.57 13.63 -50.05
C GLY A 394 9.07 13.81 -50.29
N HIS A 395 9.82 14.29 -49.29
CA HIS A 395 11.25 14.54 -49.39
C HIS A 395 12.04 13.26 -49.73
N TYR A 396 13.00 13.32 -50.66
CA TYR A 396 13.70 12.12 -51.19
C TYR A 396 14.38 11.24 -50.12
N ALA A 397 14.82 11.85 -49.01
CA ALA A 397 15.44 11.19 -47.86
C ALA A 397 14.50 10.92 -46.67
N ALA A 398 13.16 10.92 -46.87
CA ALA A 398 12.17 10.82 -45.79
C ALA A 398 12.42 9.68 -44.79
N GLN A 399 12.85 8.50 -45.24
CA GLN A 399 13.15 7.36 -44.35
C GLN A 399 14.34 7.61 -43.41
N HIS A 400 15.35 8.35 -43.86
CA HIS A 400 16.51 8.76 -43.05
C HIS A 400 16.16 9.92 -42.10
N ILE A 401 15.34 10.86 -42.56
CA ILE A 401 14.77 11.92 -41.71
C ILE A 401 13.95 11.31 -40.57
N ALA A 402 13.12 10.31 -40.86
CA ALA A 402 12.31 9.60 -39.87
C ALA A 402 13.17 8.85 -38.84
N SER A 403 14.26 8.18 -39.25
CA SER A 403 15.14 7.46 -38.33
C SER A 403 15.93 8.42 -37.43
N LEU A 404 16.40 9.56 -37.95
CA LEU A 404 17.03 10.62 -37.15
C LEU A 404 16.07 11.22 -36.12
N ALA A 405 14.85 11.58 -36.55
CA ALA A 405 13.83 12.17 -35.68
C ALA A 405 13.41 11.20 -34.56
N SER A 406 13.12 9.94 -34.91
CA SER A 406 12.77 8.89 -33.94
C SER A 406 13.89 8.64 -32.92
N LYS A 407 15.15 8.58 -33.38
CA LYS A 407 16.31 8.42 -32.47
C LYS A 407 16.46 9.61 -31.52
N LEU A 408 16.24 10.84 -32.01
CA LEU A 408 16.35 12.04 -31.19
C LEU A 408 15.27 12.10 -30.10
N ASP A 409 14.02 11.80 -30.47
CA ASP A 409 12.88 11.73 -29.54
C ASP A 409 13.07 10.63 -28.48
N GLN A 410 13.57 9.45 -28.87
CA GLN A 410 13.87 8.35 -27.94
C GLN A 410 14.94 8.73 -26.90
N VAL A 411 16.07 9.30 -27.33
CA VAL A 411 17.15 9.72 -26.40
C VAL A 411 16.69 10.84 -25.45
N TRP A 412 15.81 11.73 -25.92
CA TRP A 412 15.19 12.73 -25.05
C TRP A 412 14.24 12.09 -24.02
N LYS A 413 13.37 11.16 -24.43
CA LYS A 413 12.43 10.48 -23.51
C LYS A 413 13.15 9.70 -22.41
N GLU A 414 14.24 9.01 -22.75
CA GLU A 414 15.10 8.33 -21.77
C GLU A 414 15.72 9.31 -20.76
N PHE A 415 16.20 10.47 -21.24
CA PHE A 415 16.77 11.50 -20.37
C PHE A 415 15.70 12.14 -19.48
N ALA A 416 14.52 12.45 -20.03
CA ALA A 416 13.40 13.01 -19.30
C ALA A 416 12.88 12.05 -18.21
N ALA A 417 12.76 10.75 -18.49
CA ALA A 417 12.42 9.75 -17.48
C ALA A 417 13.43 9.73 -16.32
N GLY A 418 14.73 9.87 -16.62
CA GLY A 418 15.77 10.03 -15.59
C GLY A 418 15.59 11.28 -14.71
N LEU A 419 15.16 12.41 -15.29
CA LEU A 419 14.83 13.62 -14.53
C LEU A 419 13.67 13.40 -13.56
N ASP A 420 12.62 12.69 -13.98
CA ASP A 420 11.43 12.41 -13.18
C ASP A 420 11.68 11.38 -12.06
N GLU A 421 12.45 10.33 -12.34
CA GLU A 421 12.89 9.34 -11.35
C GLU A 421 13.76 10.00 -10.25
N ARG A 422 14.74 10.84 -10.61
CA ARG A 422 15.53 11.59 -9.63
C ARG A 422 14.70 12.59 -8.84
N SER A 423 13.70 13.24 -9.46
CA SER A 423 12.75 14.11 -8.74
C SER A 423 12.01 13.34 -7.65
N SER A 424 11.59 12.12 -7.95
CA SER A 424 10.87 11.22 -7.03
C SER A 424 11.75 10.75 -5.88
N VAL A 425 13.01 10.37 -6.16
CA VAL A 425 13.99 9.98 -5.14
C VAL A 425 14.35 11.14 -4.21
N LEU A 426 14.57 12.35 -4.74
CA LEU A 426 14.86 13.54 -3.92
C LEU A 426 13.66 13.94 -3.05
N ALA A 427 12.43 13.86 -3.57
CA ALA A 427 11.23 14.09 -2.76
C ALA A 427 11.09 13.07 -1.61
N LEU A 428 11.39 11.79 -1.86
CA LEU A 428 11.44 10.75 -0.82
C LEU A 428 12.58 11.01 0.19
N SER A 429 13.74 11.49 -0.25
CA SER A 429 14.86 11.84 0.65
C SER A 429 14.48 12.98 1.59
N VAL A 430 13.87 14.05 1.07
CA VAL A 430 13.37 15.16 1.90
C VAL A 430 12.34 14.67 2.90
N MET A 431 11.35 13.88 2.44
CA MET A 431 10.30 13.34 3.32
C MET A 431 10.86 12.41 4.42
N PHE A 432 11.83 11.55 4.07
CA PHE A 432 12.49 10.67 5.04
C PHE A 432 13.23 11.48 6.11
N HIS A 433 14.09 12.42 5.70
CA HIS A 433 14.85 13.23 6.64
C HIS A 433 13.96 14.12 7.51
N GLN A 434 12.88 14.71 6.96
CA GLN A 434 11.90 15.48 7.75
C GLN A 434 11.25 14.62 8.85
N LYS A 435 10.81 13.41 8.50
CA LYS A 435 10.17 12.51 9.48
C LYS A 435 11.17 11.97 10.50
N ALA A 436 12.41 11.73 10.08
CA ALA A 436 13.50 11.30 10.96
C ALA A 436 13.85 12.38 12.00
N GLU A 437 14.05 13.63 11.55
CA GLU A 437 14.29 14.78 12.43
C GLU A 437 13.10 14.99 13.39
N GLN A 438 11.85 15.00 12.88
CA GLN A 438 10.64 15.12 13.71
C GLN A 438 10.51 14.00 14.75
N TYR A 439 10.88 12.76 14.40
CA TYR A 439 10.90 11.64 15.34
C TYR A 439 11.90 11.89 16.48
N ILE A 440 13.14 12.27 16.13
CA ILE A 440 14.21 12.51 17.09
C ILE A 440 13.87 13.67 18.03
N GLU A 441 13.30 14.77 17.52
CA GLU A 441 12.80 15.89 18.33
C GLU A 441 11.76 15.42 19.37
N SER A 442 10.84 14.55 18.95
CA SER A 442 9.74 14.02 19.78
C SER A 442 10.20 13.08 20.90
N VAL A 443 11.33 12.37 20.72
CA VAL A 443 11.86 11.41 21.71
C VAL A 443 12.04 12.04 23.09
N SER A 444 12.53 13.28 23.15
CA SER A 444 12.76 13.99 24.41
C SER A 444 11.47 14.14 25.24
N GLY A 445 10.40 14.64 24.61
CA GLY A 445 9.08 14.80 25.23
C GLY A 445 8.40 13.47 25.57
N TRP A 446 8.62 12.41 24.79
CA TRP A 446 8.13 11.07 25.13
C TRP A 446 8.84 10.48 26.35
N LEU A 447 10.15 10.67 26.48
CA LEU A 447 10.92 10.25 27.66
C LEU A 447 10.48 11.02 28.92
N GLU A 448 10.25 12.32 28.81
CA GLU A 448 9.73 13.16 29.90
C GLU A 448 8.30 12.73 30.29
N SER A 449 7.42 12.47 29.31
CA SER A 449 6.08 11.92 29.53
C SER A 449 6.11 10.54 30.22
N CYS A 450 7.18 9.77 30.01
CA CYS A 450 7.42 8.50 30.72
C CYS A 450 7.98 8.68 32.14
N ASN A 451 8.32 9.90 32.56
CA ASN A 451 9.04 10.18 33.80
C ASN A 451 8.20 11.05 34.77
N VAL A 452 7.08 10.50 35.27
CA VAL A 452 6.21 11.18 36.24
C VAL A 452 6.62 10.83 37.67
N PRO A 453 7.09 11.78 38.50
CA PRO A 453 7.41 11.55 39.90
C PRO A 453 6.14 11.58 40.75
N GLY A 454 5.80 10.43 41.34
CA GLY A 454 4.58 10.26 42.13
C GLY A 454 3.37 9.91 41.28
N LEU A 455 2.73 8.79 41.59
CA LEU A 455 1.48 8.36 40.94
C LEU A 455 0.29 8.91 41.71
N SER A 456 -0.82 9.17 41.01
CA SER A 456 -2.06 9.57 41.67
C SER A 456 -2.54 8.50 42.65
N ASN A 457 -3.27 8.95 43.67
CA ASN A 457 -3.95 8.11 44.64
C ASN A 457 -5.45 7.96 44.33
N ASP A 458 -5.95 8.70 43.34
CA ASP A 458 -7.33 8.60 42.84
C ASP A 458 -7.42 7.60 41.68
N ILE A 459 -8.41 6.71 41.74
CA ILE A 459 -8.62 5.61 40.79
C ILE A 459 -8.91 6.16 39.38
N ARG A 460 -9.83 7.12 39.25
CA ARG A 460 -10.21 7.71 37.95
C ARG A 460 -9.03 8.41 37.28
N SER A 461 -8.22 9.11 38.08
CA SER A 461 -6.98 9.73 37.63
C SER A 461 -5.95 8.70 37.16
N LEU A 462 -5.85 7.53 37.81
CA LEU A 462 -4.96 6.45 37.37
C LEU A 462 -5.43 5.83 36.05
N GLU A 463 -6.72 5.56 35.90
CA GLU A 463 -7.33 5.07 34.65
C GLU A 463 -7.08 6.05 33.49
N ALA A 464 -7.34 7.35 33.70
CA ALA A 464 -7.06 8.39 32.70
C ALA A 464 -5.57 8.46 32.33
N ASN A 465 -4.67 8.32 33.32
CA ASN A 465 -3.22 8.27 33.07
C ASN A 465 -2.80 7.01 32.30
N ILE A 466 -3.45 5.86 32.54
CA ILE A 466 -3.21 4.62 31.77
C ILE A 466 -3.63 4.81 30.31
N HIS A 467 -4.81 5.40 30.05
CA HIS A 467 -5.26 5.71 28.69
C HIS A 467 -4.33 6.69 27.96
N LEU A 468 -3.94 7.80 28.62
CA LEU A 468 -2.98 8.76 28.05
C LEU A 468 -1.62 8.11 27.76
N HIS A 469 -1.15 7.24 28.65
CA HIS A 469 0.10 6.51 28.49
C HIS A 469 0.01 5.47 27.36
N GLN A 470 -1.14 4.83 27.16
CA GLN A 470 -1.38 3.95 26.01
C GLN A 470 -1.39 4.72 24.68
N GLN A 471 -2.06 5.88 24.63
CA GLN A 471 -2.07 6.77 23.47
C GLN A 471 -0.65 7.25 23.08
N LEU A 472 0.21 7.54 24.08
CA LEU A 472 1.61 7.90 23.86
C LEU A 472 2.36 6.82 23.05
N TYR A 473 2.17 5.54 23.38
CA TYR A 473 2.78 4.42 22.64
C TYR A 473 2.28 4.33 21.20
N GLU A 474 0.98 4.49 20.99
CA GLU A 474 0.36 4.48 19.66
C GLU A 474 0.93 5.60 18.77
N THR A 475 1.08 6.82 19.30
CA THR A 475 1.71 7.94 18.56
C THR A 475 3.19 7.68 18.22
N MET A 476 3.95 7.09 19.15
CA MET A 476 5.35 6.69 18.92
C MET A 476 5.47 5.61 17.83
N CYS A 477 4.62 4.57 17.89
CA CYS A 477 4.60 3.50 16.89
C CYS A 477 4.16 4.00 15.51
N GLN A 478 3.21 4.93 15.43
CA GLN A 478 2.84 5.58 14.17
C GLN A 478 4.03 6.35 13.59
N ALA A 479 4.66 7.23 14.37
CA ALA A 479 5.80 8.02 13.92
C ALA A 479 6.97 7.13 13.44
N TYR A 480 7.28 6.06 14.17
CA TYR A 480 8.28 5.07 13.75
C TYR A 480 7.91 4.39 12.42
N THR A 481 6.66 3.96 12.27
CA THR A 481 6.15 3.32 11.04
C THR A 481 6.21 4.27 9.84
N GLU A 482 5.97 5.57 10.05
CA GLU A 482 6.07 6.58 9.01
C GLU A 482 7.52 6.82 8.54
N VAL A 483 8.50 6.85 9.46
CA VAL A 483 9.93 6.91 9.10
C VAL A 483 10.36 5.63 8.37
N HIS A 484 10.05 4.46 8.93
CA HIS A 484 10.48 3.17 8.39
C HIS A 484 9.84 2.86 7.02
N SER A 485 8.59 3.27 6.79
CA SER A 485 7.94 3.10 5.48
C SER A 485 8.45 4.08 4.42
N THR A 486 8.83 5.31 4.79
CA THR A 486 9.45 6.27 3.86
C THR A 486 10.88 5.89 3.53
N SER A 487 11.66 5.44 4.51
CA SER A 487 13.04 4.96 4.29
C SER A 487 13.09 3.73 3.39
N LYS A 488 12.19 2.75 3.57
CA LYS A 488 12.08 1.57 2.68
C LYS A 488 11.73 1.96 1.24
N LYS A 489 10.83 2.92 1.04
CA LYS A 489 10.50 3.45 -0.29
C LYS A 489 11.68 4.18 -0.93
N LEU A 490 12.40 4.99 -0.14
CA LEU A 490 13.60 5.69 -0.58
C LEU A 490 14.70 4.72 -1.04
N LEU A 491 15.03 3.71 -0.22
CA LEU A 491 16.04 2.70 -0.57
C LEU A 491 15.67 1.93 -1.85
N TYR A 492 14.40 1.52 -2.00
CA TYR A 492 13.94 0.83 -3.21
C TYR A 492 14.06 1.70 -4.47
N GLN A 493 13.60 2.95 -4.40
CA GLN A 493 13.69 3.88 -5.52
C GLN A 493 15.13 4.30 -5.82
N LEU A 494 15.99 4.39 -4.81
CA LEU A 494 17.41 4.68 -4.98
C LEU A 494 18.14 3.54 -5.70
N ASP A 495 17.84 2.27 -5.35
CA ASP A 495 18.39 1.11 -6.07
C ASP A 495 17.96 1.10 -7.55
N HIS A 496 16.66 1.36 -7.82
CA HIS A 496 16.15 1.53 -9.18
C HIS A 496 16.89 2.64 -9.95
N LEU A 497 17.12 3.78 -9.29
CA LEU A 497 17.85 4.92 -9.87
C LEU A 497 19.30 4.54 -10.25
N VAL A 498 19.98 3.71 -9.46
CA VAL A 498 21.33 3.20 -9.76
C VAL A 498 21.34 2.27 -10.97
N GLN A 499 20.32 1.42 -11.10
CA GLN A 499 20.16 0.54 -12.26
C GLN A 499 19.96 1.38 -13.54
N ILE A 500 19.11 2.41 -13.49
CA ILE A 500 18.93 3.38 -14.58
C ILE A 500 20.25 4.12 -14.88
N CYS A 501 20.96 4.63 -13.86
CA CYS A 501 22.25 5.29 -14.03
C CYS A 501 23.26 4.41 -14.78
N SER A 502 23.27 3.12 -14.45
CA SER A 502 24.17 2.12 -15.02
C SER A 502 23.78 1.69 -16.42
N GLN A 503 22.51 1.87 -16.83
CA GLN A 503 22.06 1.78 -18.22
C GLN A 503 22.46 3.06 -18.98
N LEU A 504 22.09 4.23 -18.45
CA LEU A 504 22.36 5.54 -19.08
C LEU A 504 23.85 5.80 -19.37
N ARG A 505 24.78 5.25 -18.56
CA ARG A 505 26.24 5.32 -18.84
C ARG A 505 26.74 4.32 -19.88
N ARG A 506 26.04 3.19 -20.11
CA ARG A 506 26.41 2.19 -21.14
C ARG A 506 26.00 2.62 -22.54
N ASP A 507 24.86 3.31 -22.66
CA ASP A 507 24.32 3.71 -23.96
C ASP A 507 24.91 5.02 -24.50
N THR A 508 25.66 5.77 -23.69
CA THR A 508 26.56 6.82 -24.20
C THR A 508 27.64 6.19 -25.08
N PRO A 509 27.69 6.47 -26.40
CA PRO A 509 28.81 6.03 -27.22
C PRO A 509 30.05 6.70 -26.68
N LEU A 510 31.04 5.92 -26.23
CA LEU A 510 32.32 6.43 -25.75
C LEU A 510 32.83 7.48 -26.74
N ARG A 511 32.86 8.74 -26.31
CA ARG A 511 33.41 9.87 -27.06
C ARG A 511 34.93 9.69 -27.15
N SER A 512 35.33 8.75 -28.01
CA SER A 512 36.71 8.53 -28.39
C SER A 512 37.26 9.88 -28.79
N LYS A 513 38.36 10.29 -28.15
CA LYS A 513 39.02 11.58 -28.36
C LYS A 513 39.74 11.64 -29.71
N HIS A 514 39.02 11.36 -30.78
CA HIS A 514 39.43 11.71 -32.13
C HIS A 514 39.29 13.21 -32.29
N LYS A 515 40.43 13.91 -32.26
CA LYS A 515 40.56 15.20 -32.94
C LYS A 515 40.01 15.00 -34.36
N LYS A 516 38.88 15.64 -34.73
CA LYS A 516 38.36 15.61 -36.12
C LYS A 516 39.52 16.04 -37.05
N PRO A 517 40.05 15.18 -37.94
CA PRO A 517 40.82 15.67 -39.08
C PRO A 517 39.83 16.45 -39.96
N ARG A 518 40.22 17.63 -40.44
CA ARG A 518 39.45 18.31 -41.48
C ARG A 518 39.38 17.40 -42.72
N GLY A 519 38.17 17.12 -43.19
CA GLY A 519 37.91 16.49 -44.49
C GLY A 519 38.23 15.00 -44.61
N LYS A 520 37.30 14.14 -44.18
CA LYS A 520 37.05 12.82 -44.79
C LYS A 520 35.53 12.53 -44.77
N PRO A 521 34.99 11.85 -45.80
CA PRO A 521 33.55 11.81 -46.07
C PRO A 521 32.77 10.90 -45.14
N SER A 522 31.46 11.14 -45.07
CA SER A 522 30.49 10.29 -44.37
C SER A 522 30.36 8.91 -45.02
N ALA A 523 30.06 7.87 -44.24
CA ALA A 523 30.17 6.46 -44.66
C ALA A 523 29.02 5.93 -45.54
N TYR A 524 28.32 6.82 -46.25
CA TYR A 524 27.07 6.53 -46.97
C TYR A 524 27.12 7.07 -48.40
N SER A 525 26.87 6.20 -49.38
CA SER A 525 26.57 6.59 -50.75
C SER A 525 25.12 6.21 -51.08
N VAL A 526 24.40 7.11 -51.73
CA VAL A 526 23.02 6.91 -52.19
C VAL A 526 23.05 6.57 -53.69
N THR A 527 22.45 5.47 -54.11
CA THR A 527 22.34 5.13 -55.53
C THR A 527 21.30 6.02 -56.24
N PRO A 528 21.30 6.13 -57.59
CA PRO A 528 20.32 6.97 -58.32
C PRO A 528 18.85 6.65 -57.99
N ASP A 529 18.58 5.40 -57.64
CA ASP A 529 17.30 4.82 -57.19
C ASP A 529 17.02 4.98 -55.67
N GLY A 530 17.82 5.79 -54.96
CA GLY A 530 17.52 6.26 -53.60
C GLY A 530 17.91 5.32 -52.46
N LYS A 531 18.60 4.21 -52.72
CA LYS A 531 19.06 3.28 -51.67
C LYS A 531 20.35 3.76 -51.02
N VAL A 532 20.36 3.79 -49.69
CA VAL A 532 21.54 4.06 -48.86
C VAL A 532 22.34 2.78 -48.69
N VAL A 533 23.59 2.75 -49.15
CA VAL A 533 24.49 1.58 -49.02
C VAL A 533 25.51 1.81 -47.91
N TYR A 534 25.63 0.84 -46.99
CA TYR A 534 26.54 0.87 -45.84
C TYR A 534 27.86 0.17 -46.16
N ARG A 535 29.01 0.83 -45.99
CA ARG A 535 30.33 0.21 -46.23
C ARG A 535 30.93 -0.37 -44.94
N GLY A 536 30.55 -1.61 -44.62
CA GLY A 536 31.09 -2.34 -43.47
C GLY A 536 32.50 -2.89 -43.72
N ASN A 537 33.44 -2.68 -42.79
CA ASN A 537 34.75 -3.32 -42.81
C ASN A 537 34.65 -4.78 -42.33
N GLN A 538 35.27 -5.71 -43.08
CA GLN A 538 35.54 -7.06 -42.58
C GLN A 538 36.67 -7.02 -41.54
N GLN A 539 36.50 -7.75 -40.44
CA GLN A 539 37.55 -7.96 -39.44
C GLN A 539 38.56 -8.98 -39.94
N GLN A 540 39.85 -8.65 -39.89
CA GLN A 540 40.91 -9.66 -39.81
C GLN A 540 41.32 -9.83 -38.35
N GLN A 541 41.28 -11.08 -37.87
CA GLN A 541 41.87 -11.44 -36.59
C GLN A 541 43.40 -11.49 -36.74
N GLN A 542 44.12 -10.90 -35.79
CA GLN A 542 45.49 -11.31 -35.50
C GLN A 542 45.78 -11.25 -34.01
N GLN A 543 46.43 -12.31 -33.52
CA GLN A 543 46.78 -12.51 -32.12
C GLN A 543 47.96 -11.62 -31.70
N GLN A 544 47.96 -11.20 -30.45
CA GLN A 544 49.20 -11.17 -29.66
C GLN A 544 48.93 -11.19 -28.14
N GLN A 545 49.84 -11.84 -27.42
CA GLN A 545 49.79 -12.07 -25.97
C GLN A 545 50.33 -10.85 -25.18
N PRO A 546 50.00 -10.73 -23.89
CA PRO A 546 50.47 -9.62 -23.05
C PRO A 546 51.90 -9.86 -22.53
N THR A 547 52.68 -8.79 -22.44
CA THR A 547 53.91 -8.75 -21.63
C THR A 547 53.71 -7.89 -20.37
N SER A 548 54.29 -8.36 -19.27
CA SER A 548 54.26 -7.71 -17.96
C SER A 548 55.21 -6.51 -17.88
N GLY A 549 54.83 -5.49 -17.11
CA GLY A 549 55.65 -4.30 -16.86
C GLY A 549 55.32 -3.66 -15.51
N THR A 550 55.98 -4.14 -14.46
CA THR A 550 55.95 -3.57 -13.10
C THR A 550 56.73 -2.25 -13.04
N ALA A 551 56.16 -1.21 -12.42
CA ALA A 551 56.93 -0.08 -11.88
C ALA A 551 56.20 0.58 -10.71
N SER A 552 56.79 0.47 -9.53
CA SER A 552 56.44 1.24 -8.33
C SER A 552 57.00 2.66 -8.41
N GLY A 553 56.35 3.61 -7.72
CA GLY A 553 56.79 5.01 -7.71
C GLY A 553 56.12 5.82 -6.60
N SER A 554 56.55 5.60 -5.35
CA SER A 554 56.16 6.41 -4.20
C SER A 554 57.06 7.63 -4.05
N SER A 555 56.48 8.81 -3.83
CA SER A 555 57.20 9.93 -3.22
C SER A 555 56.28 10.75 -2.31
N SER A 556 56.70 10.87 -1.06
CA SER A 556 56.07 11.68 -0.01
C SER A 556 56.72 13.06 0.05
N ALA A 557 55.93 14.12 0.23
CA ALA A 557 56.43 15.42 0.69
C ALA A 557 55.41 16.05 1.66
N SER A 558 55.86 16.36 2.87
CA SER A 558 55.10 17.04 3.92
C SER A 558 55.42 18.54 3.93
N GLY A 559 54.44 19.38 4.31
CA GLY A 559 54.60 20.84 4.30
C GLY A 559 53.45 21.59 4.99
N SER A 560 53.65 21.86 6.28
CA SER A 560 52.88 22.61 7.29
C SER A 560 51.70 23.54 6.91
N ALA A 561 50.73 23.51 7.82
CA ALA A 561 49.46 24.25 7.88
C ALA A 561 49.52 25.79 7.99
N ALA A 562 48.42 26.42 7.57
CA ALA A 562 47.85 27.64 8.16
C ALA A 562 46.30 27.59 8.05
N SER A 563 45.58 28.28 8.93
CA SER A 563 44.18 28.00 9.30
C SER A 563 43.13 28.95 8.71
N THR A 564 41.97 28.41 8.30
CA THR A 564 40.67 29.12 8.12
C THR A 564 39.54 28.07 7.96
N PRO A 565 38.25 28.39 8.24
CA PRO A 565 37.22 27.38 8.48
C PRO A 565 36.69 26.70 7.20
N PRO A 566 36.14 25.48 7.30
CA PRO A 566 35.79 24.68 6.13
C PRO A 566 34.46 25.11 5.51
N GLN A 567 34.54 25.86 4.41
CA GLN A 567 33.53 25.71 3.35
C GLN A 567 33.67 24.30 2.76
N GLY A 568 32.57 23.54 2.74
CA GLY A 568 32.55 22.17 2.22
C GLY A 568 32.88 22.12 0.74
N LYS A 569 34.15 21.92 0.40
CA LYS A 569 34.58 21.62 -0.97
C LYS A 569 34.14 20.21 -1.32
N CYS A 570 33.13 20.09 -2.20
CA CYS A 570 32.83 18.84 -2.88
C CYS A 570 34.12 18.28 -3.48
N LYS A 571 34.55 17.09 -3.03
CA LYS A 571 35.62 16.37 -3.72
C LYS A 571 35.08 16.05 -5.10
N ASN A 572 35.83 16.44 -6.13
CA ASN A 572 35.52 16.06 -7.50
C ASN A 572 35.90 14.58 -7.68
N THR A 573 35.05 13.69 -7.18
CA THR A 573 35.13 12.26 -7.43
C THR A 573 34.79 12.03 -8.90
N ASN A 574 35.53 11.14 -9.58
CA ASN A 574 35.00 10.49 -10.78
C ASN A 574 33.90 9.54 -10.28
N GLY A 575 32.70 10.09 -10.04
CA GLY A 575 31.62 9.45 -9.28
C GLY A 575 31.24 8.10 -9.88
N ASN A 576 31.50 7.05 -9.13
CA ASN A 576 30.98 5.72 -9.42
C ASN A 576 29.57 5.67 -8.80
N PRO A 577 28.48 5.52 -9.59
CA PRO A 577 27.13 5.58 -9.02
C PRO A 577 26.89 4.48 -7.99
N ALA A 578 27.68 3.39 -8.01
CA ALA A 578 27.68 2.38 -6.96
C ALA A 578 28.35 2.83 -5.64
N SER A 579 29.37 3.71 -5.66
CA SER A 579 29.90 4.30 -4.42
C SER A 579 28.88 5.25 -3.80
N ASP A 580 28.31 6.12 -4.63
CA ASP A 580 27.42 7.18 -4.18
C ASP A 580 26.09 6.59 -3.67
N TYR A 581 25.64 5.49 -4.29
CA TYR A 581 24.60 4.60 -3.75
C TYR A 581 24.96 4.04 -2.38
N SER A 582 26.13 3.41 -2.26
CA SER A 582 26.54 2.75 -1.02
C SER A 582 26.65 3.74 0.14
N GLU A 583 27.05 4.99 -0.13
CA GLU A 583 27.09 6.08 0.84
C GLU A 583 25.68 6.53 1.25
N GLY A 584 24.80 6.84 0.28
CA GLY A 584 23.42 7.25 0.55
C GLY A 584 22.59 6.17 1.27
N ALA A 585 22.68 4.91 0.82
CA ALA A 585 21.99 3.79 1.44
C ALA A 585 22.52 3.48 2.86
N SER A 586 23.85 3.55 3.06
CA SER A 586 24.47 3.39 4.38
C SER A 586 24.01 4.48 5.36
N HIS A 587 23.95 5.74 4.92
CA HIS A 587 23.42 6.84 5.72
C HIS A 587 21.96 6.62 6.13
N VAL A 588 21.07 6.26 5.18
CA VAL A 588 19.67 5.98 5.48
C VAL A 588 19.53 4.84 6.49
N LEU A 589 20.32 3.77 6.37
CA LEU A 589 20.35 2.66 7.33
C LEU A 589 20.87 3.09 8.71
N ALA A 590 21.90 3.94 8.78
CA ALA A 590 22.43 4.47 10.04
C ALA A 590 21.36 5.27 10.81
N VAL A 591 20.64 6.16 10.12
CA VAL A 591 19.54 6.95 10.72
C VAL A 591 18.39 6.05 11.19
N ILE A 592 18.03 4.99 10.44
CA ILE A 592 17.03 4.00 10.90
C ILE A 592 17.51 3.30 12.17
N HIS A 593 18.78 2.88 12.23
CA HIS A 593 19.33 2.21 13.41
C HIS A 593 19.35 3.13 14.64
N GLU A 594 19.68 4.41 14.47
CA GLU A 594 19.58 5.42 15.52
C GLU A 594 18.15 5.60 16.02
N ILE A 595 17.18 5.73 15.11
CA ILE A 595 15.75 5.87 15.45
C ILE A 595 15.21 4.62 16.14
N LEU A 596 15.64 3.43 15.72
CA LEU A 596 15.30 2.15 16.34
C LEU A 596 15.92 2.00 17.75
N ALA A 597 17.13 2.53 17.98
CA ALA A 597 17.74 2.59 19.31
C ALA A 597 16.93 3.52 20.24
N HIS A 598 16.55 4.72 19.76
CA HIS A 598 15.67 5.63 20.50
C HIS A 598 14.29 5.02 20.78
N HIS A 599 13.68 4.33 19.79
CA HIS A 599 12.40 3.64 19.95
C HIS A 599 12.43 2.64 21.11
N ARG A 600 13.44 1.77 21.15
CA ARG A 600 13.64 0.80 22.24
C ARG A 600 13.85 1.47 23.60
N ALA A 601 14.58 2.58 23.66
CA ALA A 601 14.80 3.32 24.89
C ALA A 601 13.50 3.93 25.45
N VAL A 602 12.67 4.53 24.59
CA VAL A 602 11.35 5.05 24.96
C VAL A 602 10.40 3.90 25.35
N GLU A 603 10.35 2.82 24.57
CA GLU A 603 9.53 1.63 24.85
C GLU A 603 9.88 0.98 26.20
N GLN A 604 11.16 0.88 26.56
CA GLN A 604 11.59 0.37 27.86
C GLN A 604 11.09 1.27 29.00
N ARG A 605 11.18 2.60 28.83
CA ARG A 605 10.70 3.57 29.83
C ARG A 605 9.18 3.58 29.94
N TRP A 606 8.51 3.48 28.80
CA TRP A 606 7.06 3.34 28.68
C TRP A 606 6.56 2.08 29.41
N THR A 607 7.18 0.92 29.16
CA THR A 607 6.83 -0.36 29.80
C THR A 607 6.99 -0.26 31.31
N THR A 608 8.09 0.35 31.77
CA THR A 608 8.34 0.60 33.21
C THR A 608 7.25 1.46 33.85
N LYS A 609 6.80 2.53 33.19
CA LYS A 609 5.73 3.40 33.71
C LYS A 609 4.34 2.74 33.60
N LYS A 610 4.06 1.99 32.53
CA LYS A 610 2.80 1.24 32.37
C LYS A 610 2.61 0.26 33.53
N LEU A 611 3.63 -0.54 33.80
CA LEU A 611 3.66 -1.48 34.92
C LEU A 611 3.37 -0.76 36.25
N LYS A 612 4.08 0.34 36.54
CA LYS A 612 3.84 1.19 37.72
C LYS A 612 2.43 1.79 37.83
N LEU A 613 1.81 2.16 36.73
CA LEU A 613 0.44 2.68 36.72
C LEU A 613 -0.59 1.59 37.07
N HIS A 614 -0.51 0.42 36.43
CA HIS A 614 -1.40 -0.71 36.73
C HIS A 614 -1.22 -1.22 38.16
N GLN A 615 0.02 -1.26 38.65
CA GLN A 615 0.37 -1.53 40.05
C GLN A 615 -0.38 -0.62 41.01
N ARG A 616 -0.28 0.70 40.82
CA ARG A 616 -0.94 1.65 41.73
C ARG A 616 -2.47 1.56 41.64
N LEU A 617 -3.02 1.27 40.46
CA LEU A 617 -4.45 1.05 40.28
C LEU A 617 -4.94 -0.20 41.03
N ALA A 618 -4.25 -1.33 40.89
CA ALA A 618 -4.60 -2.59 41.56
C ALA A 618 -4.58 -2.45 43.10
N LEU A 619 -3.52 -1.84 43.65
CA LEU A 619 -3.43 -1.53 45.08
C LEU A 619 -4.55 -0.60 45.55
N ARG A 620 -4.98 0.35 44.71
CA ARG A 620 -6.06 1.30 45.07
C ARG A 620 -7.45 0.67 45.03
N LEU A 621 -7.71 -0.22 44.08
CA LEU A 621 -8.94 -1.01 44.04
C LEU A 621 -9.02 -1.93 45.28
N PHE A 622 -7.95 -2.67 45.57
CA PHE A 622 -7.85 -3.49 46.78
C PHE A 622 -8.10 -2.71 48.06
N GLN A 623 -7.53 -1.51 48.20
CA GLN A 623 -7.76 -0.64 49.36
C GLN A 623 -9.24 -0.19 49.50
N GLU A 624 -9.92 0.10 48.40
CA GLU A 624 -11.34 0.49 48.45
C GLU A 624 -12.26 -0.71 48.73
N ASP A 625 -11.95 -1.91 48.22
CA ASP A 625 -12.71 -3.13 48.50
C ASP A 625 -12.55 -3.59 49.96
N VAL A 626 -11.33 -3.54 50.51
CA VAL A 626 -11.09 -3.78 51.94
C VAL A 626 -11.84 -2.77 52.81
N LYS A 627 -11.83 -1.49 52.41
CA LYS A 627 -12.57 -0.45 53.11
C LYS A 627 -14.08 -0.70 53.09
N GLN A 628 -14.67 -1.12 51.96
CA GLN A 628 -16.09 -1.50 51.90
C GLN A 628 -16.44 -2.60 52.91
N VAL A 629 -15.57 -3.60 53.09
CA VAL A 629 -15.78 -4.65 54.10
C VAL A 629 -15.68 -4.09 55.53
N ILE A 630 -14.66 -3.26 55.82
CA ILE A 630 -14.51 -2.63 57.15
C ILE A 630 -15.68 -1.69 57.47
N ASP A 631 -16.14 -0.90 56.50
CA ASP A 631 -17.29 0.00 56.65
C ASP A 631 -18.58 -0.80 56.87
N TRP A 632 -18.78 -1.95 56.21
CA TRP A 632 -19.91 -2.85 56.49
C TRP A 632 -19.85 -3.44 57.91
N LEU A 633 -18.66 -3.89 58.35
CA LEU A 633 -18.47 -4.38 59.72
C LEU A 633 -18.82 -3.30 60.74
N ALA A 634 -18.36 -2.07 60.54
CA ALA A 634 -18.63 -0.96 61.46
C ALA A 634 -20.11 -0.52 61.47
N THR A 635 -20.74 -0.40 60.29
CA THR A 635 -22.09 0.20 60.15
C THR A 635 -23.25 -0.78 60.30
N HIS A 636 -23.03 -2.06 59.96
CA HIS A 636 -24.05 -3.11 60.07
C HIS A 636 -23.67 -4.17 61.09
N GLY A 637 -22.42 -4.64 61.08
CA GLY A 637 -21.91 -5.70 61.95
C GLY A 637 -21.96 -5.33 63.44
N GLU A 638 -21.12 -4.39 63.86
CA GLU A 638 -21.04 -3.95 65.27
C GLU A 638 -22.36 -3.35 65.75
N VAL A 639 -23.07 -2.59 64.90
CA VAL A 639 -24.38 -2.01 65.25
C VAL A 639 -25.41 -3.09 65.61
N PHE A 640 -25.39 -4.25 64.94
CA PHE A 640 -26.26 -5.37 65.30
C PHE A 640 -25.87 -5.97 66.66
N LEU A 641 -24.57 -6.20 66.90
CA LEU A 641 -24.08 -6.77 68.16
C LEU A 641 -24.33 -5.84 69.36
N CYS A 642 -24.05 -4.55 69.22
CA CYS A 642 -24.26 -3.55 70.28
C CYS A 642 -25.74 -3.33 70.60
N LYS A 643 -26.64 -3.38 69.61
CA LYS A 643 -28.10 -3.26 69.85
C LYS A 643 -28.72 -4.50 70.48
N ASN A 644 -28.08 -5.66 70.34
CA ASN A 644 -28.59 -6.93 70.82
C ASN A 644 -27.58 -7.62 71.75
N PRO A 645 -27.32 -7.10 72.97
CA PRO A 645 -26.39 -7.74 73.91
C PRO A 645 -27.08 -8.86 74.72
N GLY A 646 -28.37 -8.70 75.04
CA GLY A 646 -29.11 -9.61 75.93
C GLY A 646 -29.45 -10.97 75.31
N VAL A 647 -29.86 -11.92 76.16
CA VAL A 647 -30.37 -13.26 75.78
C VAL A 647 -31.87 -13.43 76.07
N GLY A 648 -32.51 -12.46 76.72
CA GLY A 648 -33.94 -12.49 77.06
C GLY A 648 -34.24 -13.00 78.47
N ARG A 649 -35.48 -12.78 78.90
CA ARG A 649 -35.99 -13.07 80.27
C ARG A 649 -36.72 -14.41 80.41
N ASN A 650 -36.87 -15.17 79.32
CA ASN A 650 -37.56 -16.45 79.27
C ASN A 650 -37.25 -17.20 77.97
N LEU A 651 -37.64 -18.48 77.91
CA LEU A 651 -37.42 -19.37 76.76
C LEU A 651 -37.92 -18.78 75.43
N SER A 652 -39.09 -18.14 75.43
CA SER A 652 -39.68 -17.58 74.21
C SER A 652 -38.84 -16.45 73.62
N LYS A 653 -38.40 -15.50 74.46
CA LYS A 653 -37.49 -14.41 74.06
C LYS A 653 -36.11 -14.94 73.68
N ALA A 654 -35.58 -15.94 74.39
CA ALA A 654 -34.30 -16.56 74.06
C ALA A 654 -34.31 -17.22 72.68
N ARG A 655 -35.34 -18.03 72.37
CA ARG A 655 -35.52 -18.65 71.04
C ARG A 655 -35.75 -17.61 69.94
N MET A 656 -36.42 -16.48 70.23
CA MET A 656 -36.60 -15.38 69.28
C MET A 656 -35.26 -14.71 68.94
N TYR A 657 -34.45 -14.38 69.95
CA TYR A 657 -33.13 -13.78 69.74
C TYR A 657 -32.13 -14.75 69.11
N GLN A 658 -32.23 -16.06 69.40
CA GLN A 658 -31.48 -17.10 68.70
C GLN A 658 -31.77 -17.07 67.18
N LYS A 659 -33.04 -17.18 66.78
CA LYS A 659 -33.43 -17.13 65.35
C LYS A 659 -33.04 -15.82 64.66
N SER A 660 -33.15 -14.69 65.35
CA SER A 660 -32.70 -13.40 64.81
C SER A 660 -31.18 -13.34 64.62
N HIS A 661 -30.42 -14.03 65.47
CA HIS A 661 -28.96 -14.10 65.36
C HIS A 661 -28.52 -15.08 64.27
N GLU A 662 -29.17 -16.23 64.14
CA GLU A 662 -28.98 -17.19 63.02
C GLU A 662 -29.24 -16.51 61.65
N HIS A 663 -30.31 -15.72 61.55
CA HIS A 663 -30.59 -14.95 60.34
C HIS A 663 -29.50 -13.92 60.02
N PHE A 664 -28.99 -13.23 61.03
CA PHE A 664 -27.88 -12.30 60.87
C PHE A 664 -26.57 -13.01 60.49
N GLU A 665 -26.26 -14.18 61.07
CA GLU A 665 -25.07 -14.97 60.72
C GLU A 665 -25.08 -15.38 59.24
N MET A 666 -26.25 -15.75 58.68
CA MET A 666 -26.41 -16.00 57.25
C MET A 666 -26.13 -14.78 56.37
N VAL A 667 -26.50 -13.57 56.81
CA VAL A 667 -26.19 -12.32 56.07
C VAL A 667 -24.69 -11.98 56.17
N ALA A 668 -24.09 -12.16 57.35
CA ALA A 668 -22.67 -11.93 57.60
C ALA A 668 -21.75 -12.90 56.84
N GLN A 669 -22.24 -14.10 56.49
CA GLN A 669 -21.48 -15.10 55.74
C GLN A 669 -20.93 -14.56 54.40
N ASN A 670 -21.68 -13.70 53.71
CA ASN A 670 -21.19 -13.07 52.47
C ASN A 670 -19.97 -12.17 52.74
N THR A 671 -19.99 -11.41 53.84
CA THR A 671 -18.86 -10.59 54.30
C THR A 671 -17.65 -11.44 54.65
N TYR A 672 -17.84 -12.59 55.32
CA TYR A 672 -16.75 -13.51 55.66
C TYR A 672 -16.07 -14.06 54.40
N THR A 673 -16.85 -14.57 53.44
CA THR A 673 -16.32 -15.09 52.18
C THR A 673 -15.70 -13.98 51.30
N ASN A 674 -16.17 -12.73 51.39
CA ASN A 674 -15.53 -11.60 50.72
C ASN A 674 -14.18 -11.24 51.37
N ALA A 675 -14.12 -11.20 52.70
CA ALA A 675 -12.88 -10.94 53.43
C ALA A 675 -11.81 -12.02 53.15
N GLU A 676 -12.19 -13.30 53.15
CA GLU A 676 -11.30 -14.43 52.80
C GLU A 676 -10.72 -14.27 51.38
N LYS A 677 -11.55 -13.95 50.39
CA LYS A 677 -11.11 -13.68 49.01
C LYS A 677 -10.18 -12.48 48.91
N LEU A 678 -10.44 -11.42 49.66
CA LEU A 678 -9.57 -10.24 49.70
C LEU A 678 -8.22 -10.56 50.35
N LEU A 679 -8.17 -11.40 51.38
CA LEU A 679 -6.91 -11.85 51.98
C LEU A 679 -6.10 -12.74 51.01
N GLN A 680 -6.75 -13.67 50.30
CA GLN A 680 -6.11 -14.45 49.23
C GLN A 680 -5.60 -13.55 48.08
N ALA A 681 -6.42 -12.58 47.64
CA ALA A 681 -6.02 -11.60 46.63
C ALA A 681 -4.86 -10.71 47.11
N ALA A 682 -4.75 -10.43 48.41
CA ALA A 682 -3.63 -9.70 48.99
C ALA A 682 -2.33 -10.51 48.91
N GLU A 683 -2.38 -11.82 49.20
CA GLU A 683 -1.24 -12.71 49.01
C GLU A 683 -0.81 -12.75 47.55
N GLU A 684 -1.74 -12.97 46.61
CA GLU A 684 -1.44 -12.97 45.18
C GLU A 684 -0.83 -11.64 44.72
N LEU A 685 -1.45 -10.50 45.07
CA LEU A 685 -0.99 -9.16 44.71
C LEU A 685 0.39 -8.84 45.30
N ALA A 686 0.72 -9.36 46.49
CA ALA A 686 2.05 -9.23 47.07
C ALA A 686 3.09 -10.15 46.38
N HIS A 687 2.71 -11.38 46.01
CA HIS A 687 3.59 -12.35 45.34
C HIS A 687 3.89 -12.03 43.88
N THR A 688 3.04 -11.25 43.19
CA THR A 688 3.36 -10.74 41.84
C THR A 688 4.67 -9.94 41.80
N GLY A 689 5.13 -9.41 42.93
CA GLY A 689 6.27 -8.49 43.01
C GLY A 689 5.98 -7.12 42.39
N GLU A 690 4.72 -6.87 42.02
CA GLU A 690 4.33 -5.67 41.30
C GLU A 690 4.06 -4.50 42.26
N CYS A 691 3.35 -4.73 43.36
CA CYS A 691 3.07 -3.68 44.35
C CYS A 691 4.08 -3.70 45.51
N ASN A 692 4.13 -2.62 46.32
CA ASN A 692 4.87 -2.63 47.59
C ASN A 692 4.24 -3.65 48.54
N PRO A 693 4.88 -4.80 48.84
CA PRO A 693 4.24 -5.87 49.59
C PRO A 693 3.87 -5.42 51.01
N GLN A 694 4.67 -4.53 51.60
CA GLN A 694 4.42 -4.01 52.95
C GLN A 694 3.13 -3.19 53.03
N GLU A 695 2.80 -2.38 52.00
CA GLU A 695 1.53 -1.65 51.96
C GLU A 695 0.33 -2.60 51.87
N ILE A 696 0.47 -3.71 51.14
CA ILE A 696 -0.58 -4.73 51.01
C ILE A 696 -0.76 -5.49 52.32
N TYR A 697 0.31 -6.04 52.89
CA TYR A 697 0.25 -6.80 54.13
C TYR A 697 -0.28 -5.96 55.30
N ASN A 698 0.08 -4.66 55.38
CA ASN A 698 -0.48 -3.78 56.40
C ASN A 698 -2.01 -3.66 56.30
N VAL A 699 -2.56 -3.53 55.09
CA VAL A 699 -4.01 -3.43 54.85
C VAL A 699 -4.71 -4.79 55.05
N ALA A 700 -4.08 -5.88 54.61
CA ALA A 700 -4.58 -7.25 54.81
C ALA A 700 -4.63 -7.61 56.30
N HIS A 701 -3.59 -7.33 57.08
CA HIS A 701 -3.60 -7.55 58.54
C HIS A 701 -4.65 -6.70 59.26
N GLN A 702 -4.94 -5.48 58.78
CA GLN A 702 -6.02 -4.68 59.33
C GLN A 702 -7.39 -5.34 59.10
N LEU A 703 -7.65 -5.83 57.88
CA LEU A 703 -8.87 -6.58 57.56
C LEU A 703 -8.98 -7.86 58.40
N ASP A 704 -7.91 -8.67 58.44
CA ASP A 704 -7.86 -9.93 59.18
C ASP A 704 -8.12 -9.72 60.69
N SER A 705 -7.48 -8.71 61.29
CA SER A 705 -7.70 -8.35 62.69
C SER A 705 -9.16 -7.97 62.97
N HIS A 706 -9.77 -7.14 62.11
CA HIS A 706 -11.15 -6.71 62.25
C HIS A 706 -12.14 -7.87 62.05
N ILE A 707 -11.98 -8.68 60.99
CA ILE A 707 -12.89 -9.79 60.68
C ILE A 707 -12.79 -10.89 61.74
N SER A 708 -11.59 -11.27 62.18
CA SER A 708 -11.38 -12.28 63.22
C SER A 708 -11.96 -11.83 64.57
N SER A 709 -11.78 -10.56 64.94
CA SER A 709 -12.37 -10.00 66.17
C SER A 709 -13.90 -10.00 66.13
N PHE A 710 -14.49 -9.67 64.98
CA PHE A 710 -15.94 -9.66 64.78
C PHE A 710 -16.54 -11.08 64.77
N VAL A 711 -15.96 -12.01 64.01
CA VAL A 711 -16.37 -13.44 63.97
C VAL A 711 -16.36 -14.05 65.36
N ALA A 712 -15.31 -13.78 66.16
CA ALA A 712 -15.24 -14.23 67.54
C ALA A 712 -16.40 -13.69 68.41
N ARG A 713 -16.76 -12.40 68.27
CA ARG A 713 -17.93 -11.83 68.96
C ARG A 713 -19.25 -12.44 68.52
N VAL A 714 -19.43 -12.68 67.22
CA VAL A 714 -20.64 -13.32 66.66
C VAL A 714 -20.80 -14.73 67.23
N HIS A 715 -19.79 -15.60 67.13
CA HIS A 715 -19.87 -16.96 67.67
C HIS A 715 -20.02 -17.01 69.19
N GLN A 716 -19.38 -16.09 69.92
CA GLN A 716 -19.53 -16.00 71.37
C GLN A 716 -20.97 -15.56 71.77
N ARG A 717 -21.61 -14.68 71.00
CA ARG A 717 -23.04 -14.37 71.17
C ARG A 717 -23.94 -15.58 70.85
N ARG A 718 -23.65 -16.34 69.80
CA ARG A 718 -24.36 -17.60 69.48
C ARG A 718 -24.31 -18.58 70.66
N ARG A 719 -23.13 -18.73 71.28
CA ARG A 719 -22.93 -19.57 72.47
C ARG A 719 -23.77 -19.12 73.66
N LEU A 720 -23.81 -17.81 73.96
CA LEU A 720 -24.68 -17.26 75.01
C LEU A 720 -26.17 -17.58 74.77
N LEU A 721 -26.66 -17.36 73.54
CA LEU A 721 -28.05 -17.63 73.19
C LEU A 721 -28.39 -19.13 73.29
N HIS A 722 -27.47 -20.00 72.88
CA HIS A 722 -27.61 -21.45 73.06
C HIS A 722 -27.71 -21.83 74.56
N LEU A 723 -26.79 -21.33 75.40
CA LEU A 723 -26.83 -21.58 76.85
C LEU A 723 -28.13 -21.07 77.50
N ALA A 724 -28.64 -19.92 77.06
CA ALA A 724 -29.92 -19.39 77.53
C ALA A 724 -31.11 -20.27 77.11
N VAL A 725 -31.14 -20.76 75.87
CA VAL A 725 -32.21 -21.65 75.41
C VAL A 725 -32.15 -23.01 76.09
N MET A 726 -30.96 -23.56 76.36
CA MET A 726 -30.79 -24.77 77.17
C MET A 726 -31.34 -24.55 78.59
N PHE A 727 -30.79 -23.58 79.33
CA PHE A 727 -31.18 -23.30 80.72
C PHE A 727 -32.68 -23.04 80.87
N TYR A 728 -33.28 -22.16 80.04
CA TYR A 728 -34.72 -21.88 80.13
C TYR A 728 -35.61 -23.04 79.61
N THR A 729 -35.06 -24.03 78.90
CA THR A 729 -35.80 -25.26 78.58
C THR A 729 -35.77 -26.19 79.79
N HIS A 730 -34.58 -26.46 80.34
CA HIS A 730 -34.41 -27.31 81.52
C HIS A 730 -35.08 -26.74 82.78
N GLU A 731 -35.01 -25.43 83.05
CA GLU A 731 -35.72 -24.80 84.18
C GLU A 731 -37.23 -24.97 84.06
N GLY A 732 -37.80 -24.74 82.86
CA GLY A 732 -39.24 -24.89 82.64
C GLY A 732 -39.73 -26.34 82.75
N GLU A 733 -38.99 -27.28 82.16
CA GLU A 733 -39.30 -28.71 82.23
C GLU A 733 -39.14 -29.26 83.67
N LEU A 734 -38.06 -28.90 84.36
CA LEU A 734 -37.79 -29.33 85.73
C LEU A 734 -38.77 -28.71 86.73
N VAL A 735 -39.10 -27.42 86.63
CA VAL A 735 -40.13 -26.79 87.50
C VAL A 735 -41.49 -27.44 87.29
N SER A 736 -41.89 -27.70 86.03
CA SER A 736 -43.15 -28.39 85.74
C SER A 736 -43.18 -29.81 86.32
N TRP A 737 -42.06 -30.53 86.25
CA TRP A 737 -41.94 -31.89 86.81
C TRP A 737 -41.91 -31.88 88.34
N LEU A 738 -41.19 -30.96 88.97
CA LEU A 738 -41.17 -30.77 90.43
C LEU A 738 -42.59 -30.51 90.97
N GLN A 739 -43.37 -29.65 90.30
CA GLN A 739 -44.75 -29.38 90.67
C GLN A 739 -45.65 -30.64 90.54
N GLU A 740 -45.41 -31.49 89.53
CA GLU A 740 -46.10 -32.79 89.40
C GLU A 740 -45.70 -33.77 90.52
N VAL A 741 -44.42 -33.83 90.90
CA VAL A 741 -43.94 -34.67 92.02
C VAL A 741 -44.53 -34.20 93.35
N VAL A 742 -44.57 -32.88 93.62
CA VAL A 742 -45.24 -32.30 94.80
C VAL A 742 -46.72 -32.67 94.83
N ALA A 743 -47.42 -32.56 93.69
CA ALA A 743 -48.85 -32.88 93.59
C ALA A 743 -49.13 -34.39 93.78
N ASN A 744 -48.23 -35.27 93.33
CA ASN A 744 -48.35 -36.71 93.52
C ASN A 744 -47.99 -37.15 94.94
N ALA A 745 -46.99 -36.52 95.58
CA ALA A 745 -46.60 -36.80 96.96
C ALA A 745 -47.70 -36.43 97.98
N ALA A 746 -48.62 -35.53 97.63
CA ALA A 746 -49.80 -35.22 98.45
C ALA A 746 -50.87 -36.35 98.48
N ARG A 747 -50.74 -37.39 97.65
CA ARG A 747 -51.70 -38.52 97.53
C ARG A 747 -51.28 -39.77 98.32
N ASP A 748 -50.33 -39.64 99.23
CA ASP A 748 -49.52 -40.74 99.78
C ASP A 748 -50.34 -41.85 100.49
N ASP A 749 -50.60 -42.96 99.78
CA ASP A 749 -51.34 -44.11 100.30
C ASP A 749 -50.41 -45.09 101.02
N VAL A 750 -50.21 -44.84 102.31
CA VAL A 750 -49.25 -45.54 103.16
C VAL A 750 -49.84 -46.86 103.74
N ARG A 751 -51.07 -47.22 103.36
CA ARG A 751 -51.84 -48.36 103.89
C ARG A 751 -51.29 -49.75 103.51
N GLY A 752 -50.34 -49.82 102.57
CA GLY A 752 -49.74 -51.08 102.11
C GLY A 752 -48.50 -51.56 102.88
N LEU A 753 -47.90 -50.73 103.73
CA LEU A 753 -46.59 -51.01 104.36
C LEU A 753 -46.74 -51.87 105.63
N ASN A 754 -46.94 -53.18 105.42
CA ASN A 754 -47.25 -54.14 106.48
C ASN A 754 -46.05 -54.94 107.03
N ASN A 755 -44.91 -54.88 106.36
CA ASN A 755 -43.67 -55.56 106.72
C ASN A 755 -42.49 -54.58 106.78
N ILE A 756 -41.44 -54.96 107.51
CA ILE A 756 -40.21 -54.16 107.69
C ILE A 756 -39.55 -53.88 106.33
N GLU A 757 -39.36 -54.91 105.51
CA GLU A 757 -38.71 -54.81 104.19
C GLU A 757 -39.39 -53.79 103.27
N ALA A 758 -40.73 -53.74 103.19
CA ALA A 758 -41.42 -52.77 102.34
C ALA A 758 -41.28 -51.32 102.84
N ALA A 759 -41.13 -51.10 104.15
CA ALA A 759 -40.86 -49.77 104.70
C ALA A 759 -39.40 -49.34 104.41
N GLU A 760 -38.45 -50.27 104.48
CA GLU A 760 -37.05 -50.05 104.09
C GLU A 760 -36.91 -49.78 102.57
N ASP A 761 -37.58 -50.56 101.72
CA ASP A 761 -37.62 -50.34 100.26
C ASP A 761 -38.28 -49.00 99.91
N ALA A 762 -39.36 -48.61 100.60
CA ALA A 762 -40.01 -47.30 100.39
C ALA A 762 -39.11 -46.12 100.80
N LEU A 763 -38.34 -46.27 101.88
CA LEU A 763 -37.32 -45.29 102.29
C LEU A 763 -36.17 -45.22 101.27
N ALA A 764 -35.69 -46.36 100.77
CA ALA A 764 -34.64 -46.42 99.76
C ALA A 764 -35.07 -45.78 98.44
N ALA A 765 -36.31 -46.07 97.98
CA ALA A 765 -36.88 -45.46 96.79
C ALA A 765 -37.08 -43.95 96.93
N LEU A 766 -37.50 -43.47 98.11
CA LEU A 766 -37.61 -42.03 98.40
C LEU A 766 -36.23 -41.36 98.41
N GLN A 767 -35.21 -41.99 99.02
CA GLN A 767 -33.85 -41.49 99.04
C GLN A 767 -33.25 -41.40 97.63
N GLN A 768 -33.49 -42.39 96.78
CA GLN A 768 -33.06 -42.39 95.38
C GLN A 768 -33.79 -41.32 94.55
N GLN A 769 -35.10 -41.13 94.76
CA GLN A 769 -35.87 -40.08 94.10
C GLN A 769 -35.41 -38.68 94.54
N GLN A 770 -35.05 -38.51 95.82
CA GLN A 770 -34.46 -37.28 96.34
C GLN A 770 -33.12 -36.99 95.67
N GLU A 771 -32.16 -37.93 95.70
CA GLU A 771 -30.81 -37.76 95.14
C GLU A 771 -30.84 -37.41 93.65
N THR A 772 -31.59 -38.18 92.84
CA THR A 772 -31.74 -37.92 91.40
C THR A 772 -32.38 -36.56 91.08
N THR A 773 -33.24 -36.06 91.96
CA THR A 773 -33.84 -34.72 91.79
C THR A 773 -32.93 -33.60 92.27
N GLU A 774 -32.23 -33.79 93.38
CA GLU A 774 -31.22 -32.84 93.87
C GLU A 774 -30.12 -32.65 92.82
N ASP A 775 -29.67 -33.73 92.16
CA ASP A 775 -28.76 -33.69 91.02
C ASP A 775 -29.35 -32.94 89.81
N ALA A 776 -30.61 -33.20 89.44
CA ALA A 776 -31.26 -32.49 88.33
C ALA A 776 -31.38 -30.97 88.60
N CYS A 777 -31.71 -30.59 89.85
CA CYS A 777 -31.75 -29.21 90.30
C CYS A 777 -30.36 -28.57 90.31
N ALA A 778 -29.34 -29.28 90.83
CA ALA A 778 -27.97 -28.79 90.89
C ALA A 778 -27.39 -28.56 89.48
N ASN A 779 -27.61 -29.48 88.55
CA ASN A 779 -27.17 -29.35 87.16
C ASN A 779 -27.87 -28.19 86.44
N THR A 780 -29.19 -28.06 86.57
CA THR A 780 -29.95 -26.94 85.96
C THR A 780 -29.57 -25.60 86.58
N ALA A 781 -29.32 -25.56 87.90
CA ALA A 781 -28.82 -24.37 88.57
C ALA A 781 -27.39 -23.99 88.11
N LEU A 782 -26.52 -24.98 87.88
CA LEU A 782 -25.17 -24.78 87.35
C LEU A 782 -25.20 -24.23 85.92
N GLU A 783 -26.14 -24.66 85.08
CA GLU A 783 -26.35 -24.07 83.75
C GLU A 783 -26.71 -22.59 83.84
N GLY A 784 -27.67 -22.23 84.71
CA GLY A 784 -28.09 -20.84 84.93
C GLY A 784 -26.97 -19.97 85.53
N GLN A 785 -26.20 -20.51 86.48
CA GLN A 785 -25.02 -19.83 87.04
C GLN A 785 -23.91 -19.63 85.98
N THR A 786 -23.68 -20.63 85.13
CA THR A 786 -22.73 -20.55 84.01
C THR A 786 -23.17 -19.49 82.99
N LEU A 787 -24.47 -19.44 82.69
CA LEU A 787 -25.05 -18.41 81.83
C LEU A 787 -24.87 -17.01 82.43
N LEU A 788 -25.17 -16.82 83.72
CA LEU A 788 -24.94 -15.55 84.43
C LEU A 788 -23.46 -15.13 84.43
N GLN A 789 -22.55 -16.07 84.67
CA GLN A 789 -21.11 -15.79 84.64
C GLN A 789 -20.67 -15.31 83.25
N GLN A 790 -21.15 -15.95 82.17
CA GLN A 790 -20.81 -15.54 80.81
C GLN A 790 -21.50 -14.24 80.37
N LEU A 791 -22.74 -13.98 80.81
CA LEU A 791 -23.41 -12.69 80.56
C LEU A 791 -22.65 -11.53 81.23
N ARG A 792 -22.26 -11.71 82.50
CA ARG A 792 -21.49 -10.72 83.27
C ARG A 792 -20.08 -10.52 82.67
N SER A 793 -19.39 -11.58 82.25
CA SER A 793 -18.06 -11.46 81.62
C SER A 793 -18.09 -10.75 80.26
N MET A 794 -19.23 -10.75 79.58
CA MET A 794 -19.45 -10.02 78.32
C MET A 794 -19.97 -8.59 78.50
N GLY A 795 -19.99 -8.06 79.73
CA GLY A 795 -20.39 -6.68 79.98
C GLY A 795 -21.89 -6.40 79.79
N VAL A 796 -22.73 -7.44 79.80
CA VAL A 796 -24.19 -7.29 79.81
C VAL A 796 -24.59 -6.76 81.19
N THR A 797 -24.84 -5.46 81.32
CA THR A 797 -25.30 -4.82 82.57
C THR A 797 -26.83 -4.71 82.62
N GLY A 798 -27.42 -4.37 83.77
CA GLY A 798 -28.87 -4.19 83.90
C GLY A 798 -29.44 -3.14 82.92
N GLU A 799 -28.72 -2.03 82.73
CA GLU A 799 -29.14 -0.93 81.85
C GLU A 799 -29.06 -1.27 80.35
N ASN A 800 -28.00 -1.97 79.92
CA ASN A 800 -27.81 -2.35 78.51
C ASN A 800 -28.47 -3.71 78.17
N GLY A 801 -28.75 -4.54 79.17
CA GLY A 801 -28.91 -5.99 79.02
C GLY A 801 -30.33 -6.53 78.92
N CYS A 802 -31.33 -5.69 78.61
CA CYS A 802 -32.73 -6.13 78.36
C CYS A 802 -33.31 -7.03 79.49
N GLY A 803 -32.95 -6.75 80.75
CA GLY A 803 -33.31 -7.54 81.92
C GLY A 803 -32.86 -9.01 81.89
N SER A 804 -31.91 -9.40 81.02
CA SER A 804 -31.56 -10.81 80.81
C SER A 804 -30.88 -11.45 82.03
N ILE A 805 -30.09 -10.67 82.77
CA ILE A 805 -29.52 -11.09 84.06
C ILE A 805 -30.65 -11.27 85.08
N GLU A 806 -31.50 -10.25 85.26
CA GLU A 806 -32.66 -10.29 86.16
C GLU A 806 -33.57 -11.49 85.89
N GLY A 807 -33.89 -11.77 84.61
CA GLY A 807 -34.74 -12.90 84.23
C GLY A 807 -34.11 -14.27 84.45
N THR A 808 -32.77 -14.35 84.41
CA THR A 808 -32.03 -15.58 84.72
C THR A 808 -31.92 -15.78 86.24
N GLU A 809 -31.72 -14.70 86.99
CA GLU A 809 -31.75 -14.69 88.46
C GLU A 809 -33.16 -15.02 88.99
N GLU A 810 -34.22 -14.44 88.42
CA GLU A 810 -35.63 -14.76 88.69
C GLU A 810 -35.96 -16.23 88.41
N ALA A 811 -35.36 -16.83 87.38
CA ALA A 811 -35.54 -18.25 87.05
C ALA A 811 -34.81 -19.18 88.03
N LEU A 812 -33.57 -18.84 88.41
CA LEU A 812 -32.83 -19.56 89.46
C LEU A 812 -33.57 -19.47 90.81
N ASP A 813 -34.08 -18.28 91.18
CA ASP A 813 -34.88 -18.08 92.39
C ASP A 813 -36.18 -18.89 92.38
N ARG A 814 -36.81 -19.10 91.21
CA ARG A 814 -37.96 -20.02 91.09
C ARG A 814 -37.53 -21.46 91.33
N LEU A 815 -36.47 -21.92 90.67
CA LEU A 815 -35.97 -23.28 90.83
C LEU A 815 -35.58 -23.59 92.29
N VAL A 816 -34.92 -22.66 92.97
CA VAL A 816 -34.57 -22.80 94.41
C VAL A 816 -35.81 -22.84 95.30
N LYS A 817 -36.86 -22.05 95.00
CA LYS A 817 -38.14 -22.10 95.74
C LYS A 817 -38.83 -23.45 95.58
N GLU A 818 -38.96 -23.96 94.35
CA GLU A 818 -39.58 -25.26 94.09
C GLU A 818 -38.75 -26.40 94.71
N GLN A 819 -37.41 -26.33 94.65
CA GLN A 819 -36.51 -27.26 95.35
C GLN A 819 -36.74 -27.24 96.87
N SER A 820 -36.93 -26.06 97.49
CA SER A 820 -37.22 -25.97 98.93
C SER A 820 -38.61 -26.52 99.30
N ALA A 821 -39.59 -26.39 98.40
CA ALA A 821 -40.93 -26.92 98.58
C ALA A 821 -40.92 -28.46 98.56
N ILE A 822 -40.29 -29.09 97.56
CA ILE A 822 -40.21 -30.55 97.48
C ILE A 822 -39.37 -31.15 98.63
N GLN A 823 -38.31 -30.47 99.08
CA GLN A 823 -37.52 -30.90 100.25
C GLN A 823 -38.36 -30.97 101.53
N THR A 824 -39.29 -30.01 101.70
CA THR A 824 -40.22 -30.00 102.83
C THR A 824 -41.18 -31.20 102.78
N VAL A 825 -41.60 -31.60 101.57
CA VAL A 825 -42.47 -32.77 101.36
C VAL A 825 -41.70 -34.09 101.60
N TRP A 826 -40.48 -34.25 101.08
CA TRP A 826 -39.69 -35.46 101.34
C TRP A 826 -39.27 -35.61 102.80
N THR A 827 -38.91 -34.52 103.50
CA THR A 827 -38.58 -34.59 104.93
C THR A 827 -39.78 -35.02 105.76
N ALA A 828 -40.98 -34.49 105.49
CA ALA A 828 -42.22 -34.96 106.12
C ALA A 828 -42.52 -36.44 105.82
N ARG A 829 -42.39 -36.85 104.56
CA ARG A 829 -42.63 -38.24 104.12
C ARG A 829 -41.62 -39.22 104.69
N ARG A 830 -40.34 -38.83 104.77
CA ARG A 830 -39.26 -39.58 105.42
C ARG A 830 -39.54 -39.79 106.90
N ILE A 831 -39.91 -38.74 107.65
CA ILE A 831 -40.27 -38.86 109.07
C ILE A 831 -41.44 -39.85 109.25
N LYS A 832 -42.45 -39.79 108.37
CA LYS A 832 -43.58 -40.74 108.40
C LYS A 832 -43.14 -42.19 108.16
N LEU A 833 -42.27 -42.43 107.18
CA LEU A 833 -41.74 -43.77 106.87
C LEU A 833 -40.77 -44.29 107.93
N ASP A 834 -39.87 -43.45 108.46
CA ASP A 834 -38.95 -43.79 109.56
C ASP A 834 -39.75 -44.18 110.83
N LEU A 835 -40.82 -43.46 111.15
CA LEU A 835 -41.69 -43.79 112.29
C LEU A 835 -42.49 -45.07 112.07
N LEU A 836 -42.93 -45.36 110.84
CA LEU A 836 -43.54 -46.65 110.50
C LEU A 836 -42.55 -47.79 110.65
N LEU A 837 -41.30 -47.63 110.18
CA LEU A 837 -40.24 -48.61 110.35
C LEU A 837 -39.94 -48.85 111.85
N GLN A 838 -39.83 -47.78 112.65
CA GLN A 838 -39.66 -47.91 114.10
C GLN A 838 -40.84 -48.59 114.79
N LEU A 839 -42.08 -48.30 114.39
CA LEU A 839 -43.27 -48.96 114.93
C LEU A 839 -43.29 -50.45 114.59
N ARG A 840 -42.93 -50.84 113.36
CA ARG A 840 -42.85 -52.26 112.94
C ARG A 840 -41.71 -53.00 113.65
N LEU A 841 -40.56 -52.35 113.83
CA LEU A 841 -39.44 -52.90 114.62
C LEU A 841 -39.83 -53.08 116.09
N PHE A 842 -40.51 -52.11 116.69
CA PHE A 842 -41.04 -52.25 118.05
C PHE A 842 -42.12 -53.33 118.15
N GLN A 843 -43.01 -53.46 117.18
CA GLN A 843 -44.02 -54.51 117.16
C GLN A 843 -43.36 -55.91 117.16
N ARG A 844 -42.31 -56.11 116.35
CA ARG A 844 -41.49 -57.33 116.37
C ARG A 844 -40.82 -57.55 117.74
N ASP A 845 -40.11 -56.54 118.23
CA ASP A 845 -39.32 -56.66 119.46
C ASP A 845 -40.21 -56.86 120.70
N ALA A 846 -41.40 -56.24 120.73
CA ALA A 846 -42.39 -56.41 121.78
C ALA A 846 -43.07 -57.79 121.74
N LEU A 847 -43.40 -58.31 120.55
CA LEU A 847 -43.89 -59.68 120.40
C LEU A 847 -42.84 -60.70 120.87
N GLN A 848 -41.57 -60.50 120.54
CA GLN A 848 -40.47 -61.37 121.00
C GLN A 848 -40.30 -61.34 122.53
N VAL A 849 -40.49 -60.17 123.18
CA VAL A 849 -40.47 -60.06 124.65
C VAL A 849 -41.70 -60.71 125.29
N LEU A 850 -42.88 -60.66 124.65
CA LEU A 850 -44.08 -61.37 125.09
C LEU A 850 -43.93 -62.89 124.98
N GLU A 851 -43.43 -63.38 123.83
CA GLU A 851 -43.11 -64.80 123.61
C GLU A 851 -42.09 -65.30 124.64
N SER A 852 -41.03 -64.53 124.89
CA SER A 852 -40.08 -64.84 125.97
C SER A 852 -40.76 -64.89 127.35
N LEU A 853 -41.64 -63.92 127.67
CA LEU A 853 -42.37 -63.89 128.94
C LEU A 853 -43.28 -65.10 129.14
N GLU A 854 -43.90 -65.63 128.08
CA GLU A 854 -44.68 -66.88 128.12
C GLU A 854 -43.77 -68.10 128.40
N GLU A 855 -42.60 -68.19 127.76
CA GLU A 855 -41.59 -69.20 128.07
C GLU A 855 -41.14 -69.14 129.55
N TRP A 856 -40.81 -67.94 130.05
CA TRP A 856 -40.44 -67.71 131.45
C TRP A 856 -41.57 -68.06 132.44
N SER A 857 -42.83 -67.79 132.09
CA SER A 857 -43.99 -68.14 132.91
C SER A 857 -44.11 -69.66 133.04
N HIS A 858 -43.98 -70.39 131.94
CA HIS A 858 -43.97 -71.85 131.95
C HIS A 858 -42.80 -72.44 132.76
N GLU A 859 -41.61 -71.84 132.70
CA GLU A 859 -40.46 -72.28 133.50
C GLU A 859 -40.71 -72.08 135.02
N CYS A 860 -41.30 -70.94 135.40
CA CYS A 860 -41.68 -70.65 136.80
C CYS A 860 -42.76 -71.61 137.33
N ASP A 861 -43.81 -71.87 136.56
CA ASP A 861 -44.87 -72.81 136.95
C ASP A 861 -44.35 -74.25 137.06
N SER A 862 -43.47 -74.68 136.15
CA SER A 862 -42.85 -76.01 136.20
C SER A 862 -42.05 -76.22 137.51
N SER A 863 -41.40 -75.15 138.00
CA SER A 863 -40.63 -75.13 139.24
C SER A 863 -41.49 -75.08 140.52
N SER A 864 -42.77 -74.73 140.40
CA SER A 864 -43.68 -74.52 141.55
C SER A 864 -44.48 -75.75 141.96
N THR A 865 -44.41 -76.86 141.22
CA THR A 865 -45.25 -78.05 141.47
C THR A 865 -44.68 -78.97 142.56
N ALA A 866 -45.56 -79.76 143.19
CA ALA A 866 -45.22 -80.59 144.36
C ALA A 866 -44.08 -81.62 144.14
N ALA A 867 -43.72 -81.91 142.89
CA ALA A 867 -42.56 -82.76 142.56
C ALA A 867 -41.21 -82.10 142.90
N ALA A 868 -41.11 -80.76 142.89
CA ALA A 868 -39.88 -80.05 143.24
C ALA A 868 -39.53 -80.20 144.73
N ALA A 869 -40.52 -80.39 145.60
CA ALA A 869 -40.32 -80.61 147.03
C ALA A 869 -39.61 -81.95 147.33
N GLU A 870 -39.84 -82.98 146.51
CA GLU A 870 -39.24 -84.31 146.70
C GLU A 870 -37.76 -84.34 146.26
N VAL A 871 -37.34 -83.44 145.36
CA VAL A 871 -35.92 -83.22 145.03
C VAL A 871 -35.23 -82.43 146.15
N LEU A 872 -35.89 -81.42 146.72
CA LEU A 872 -35.34 -80.54 147.75
C LEU A 872 -34.99 -81.23 149.09
N GLU A 873 -35.57 -82.39 149.42
CA GLU A 873 -35.21 -83.15 150.64
C GLU A 873 -33.81 -83.81 150.58
N GLY A 874 -33.11 -83.77 149.44
CA GLY A 874 -31.75 -84.29 149.26
C GLY A 874 -30.66 -83.27 148.89
N VAL A 875 -31.01 -81.99 148.69
CA VAL A 875 -30.11 -80.98 148.12
C VAL A 875 -29.26 -80.30 149.20
N ASP A 876 -27.93 -80.31 149.00
CA ASP A 876 -27.00 -79.68 149.95
C ASP A 876 -27.03 -78.15 149.81
N ARG A 877 -26.74 -77.43 150.90
CA ARG A 877 -27.02 -75.99 151.04
C ARG A 877 -26.46 -75.12 149.91
N ILE A 878 -25.30 -75.48 149.36
CA ILE A 878 -24.60 -74.73 148.31
C ILE A 878 -25.38 -74.73 146.99
N GLU A 879 -26.06 -75.82 146.67
CA GLU A 879 -26.75 -76.01 145.39
C GLU A 879 -28.10 -75.27 145.38
N ALA A 880 -28.77 -75.17 146.53
CA ALA A 880 -29.92 -74.28 146.72
C ALA A 880 -29.55 -72.78 146.60
N GLU A 881 -28.37 -72.37 147.11
CA GLU A 881 -27.88 -71.00 146.94
C GLU A 881 -27.56 -70.68 145.45
N GLN A 882 -27.16 -71.66 144.63
CA GLN A 882 -26.94 -71.49 143.19
C GLN A 882 -28.24 -71.35 142.38
N LEU A 883 -29.24 -72.19 142.66
CA LEU A 883 -30.55 -72.10 141.98
C LEU A 883 -31.26 -70.76 142.26
N LEU A 884 -31.14 -70.25 143.49
CA LEU A 884 -31.70 -68.95 143.88
C LEU A 884 -30.96 -67.78 143.19
N LEU A 885 -29.63 -67.89 142.99
CA LEU A 885 -28.88 -66.93 142.17
C LEU A 885 -29.33 -66.93 140.70
N LEU A 886 -29.50 -68.12 140.10
CA LEU A 886 -29.98 -68.23 138.71
C LEU A 886 -31.39 -67.62 138.55
N HIS A 887 -32.31 -67.91 139.47
CA HIS A 887 -33.65 -67.32 139.47
C HIS A 887 -33.63 -65.78 139.62
N ASN A 888 -32.74 -65.24 140.46
CA ASN A 888 -32.57 -63.79 140.61
C ASN A 888 -31.99 -63.12 139.34
N ASP A 889 -31.00 -63.73 138.69
CA ASP A 889 -30.46 -63.22 137.41
C ASP A 889 -31.54 -63.28 136.31
N ASN A 890 -32.32 -64.37 136.25
CA ASN A 890 -33.43 -64.55 135.31
C ASN A 890 -34.51 -63.47 135.48
N ILE A 891 -34.93 -63.19 136.72
CA ILE A 891 -35.83 -62.07 137.04
C ILE A 891 -35.22 -60.73 136.61
N ALA A 892 -33.91 -60.53 136.79
CA ALA A 892 -33.23 -59.31 136.40
C ALA A 892 -33.15 -59.13 134.87
N THR A 893 -33.03 -60.21 134.08
CA THR A 893 -33.21 -60.17 132.61
C THR A 893 -34.64 -59.82 132.23
N VAL A 894 -35.64 -60.54 132.75
CA VAL A 894 -37.05 -60.29 132.42
C VAL A 894 -37.47 -58.85 132.75
N GLN A 895 -37.08 -58.33 133.92
CA GLN A 895 -37.34 -56.93 134.27
C GLN A 895 -36.61 -55.96 133.34
N ARG A 896 -35.36 -56.23 132.95
CA ARG A 896 -34.62 -55.37 132.03
C ARG A 896 -35.29 -55.31 130.66
N ASP A 897 -35.65 -56.45 130.11
CA ASP A 897 -36.14 -56.55 128.73
C ASP A 897 -37.58 -56.03 128.61
N ALA A 898 -38.44 -56.29 129.62
CA ALA A 898 -39.75 -55.68 129.73
C ALA A 898 -39.69 -54.15 129.94
N VAL A 899 -38.79 -53.66 130.79
CA VAL A 899 -38.57 -52.20 130.96
C VAL A 899 -38.01 -51.57 129.69
N GLN A 900 -37.13 -52.24 128.95
CA GLN A 900 -36.57 -51.75 127.70
C GLN A 900 -37.63 -51.70 126.59
N ALA A 901 -38.48 -52.72 126.47
CA ALA A 901 -39.64 -52.70 125.57
C ALA A 901 -40.61 -51.56 125.93
N LEU A 902 -40.98 -51.42 127.20
CA LEU A 902 -41.87 -50.34 127.66
C LEU A 902 -41.25 -48.95 127.47
N ALA A 903 -39.95 -48.79 127.68
CA ALA A 903 -39.23 -47.53 127.43
C ALA A 903 -39.23 -47.17 125.94
N ARG A 904 -38.97 -48.14 125.05
CA ARG A 904 -39.00 -47.95 123.59
C ARG A 904 -40.41 -47.68 123.06
N GLY A 905 -41.43 -48.31 123.64
CA GLY A 905 -42.83 -48.00 123.37
C GLY A 905 -43.18 -46.56 123.79
N HIS A 906 -42.73 -46.11 124.96
CA HIS A 906 -42.88 -44.71 125.39
C HIS A 906 -42.14 -43.73 124.48
N GLU A 907 -40.93 -44.08 124.03
CA GLU A 907 -40.15 -43.27 123.08
C GLU A 907 -40.88 -43.11 121.74
N ILE A 908 -41.42 -44.20 121.17
CA ILE A 908 -42.21 -44.15 119.92
C ILE A 908 -43.51 -43.34 120.10
N VAL A 909 -44.21 -43.50 121.23
CA VAL A 909 -45.39 -42.69 121.55
C VAL A 909 -45.03 -41.20 121.73
N GLN A 910 -43.87 -40.89 122.30
CA GLN A 910 -43.38 -39.53 122.42
C GLN A 910 -43.00 -38.95 121.05
N LEU A 911 -42.33 -39.73 120.19
CA LEU A 911 -41.96 -39.34 118.83
C LEU A 911 -43.19 -39.06 117.97
N LEU A 912 -44.23 -39.91 118.04
CA LEU A 912 -45.54 -39.69 117.39
C LEU A 912 -46.22 -38.40 117.87
N LYS A 913 -46.24 -38.16 119.19
CA LYS A 913 -46.77 -36.90 119.76
C LYS A 913 -46.00 -35.67 119.29
N THR A 914 -44.69 -35.78 119.05
CA THR A 914 -43.87 -34.66 118.54
C THR A 914 -43.92 -34.50 117.02
N SER A 915 -44.29 -35.54 116.25
CA SER A 915 -44.37 -35.49 114.78
C SER A 915 -45.75 -35.14 114.23
N GLY A 916 -46.78 -35.11 115.08
CA GLY A 916 -48.15 -34.72 114.68
C GLY A 916 -48.89 -35.79 113.89
N LEU A 917 -48.49 -37.05 114.04
CA LEU A 917 -49.13 -38.21 113.41
C LEU A 917 -50.01 -38.95 114.41
N GLU A 918 -51.15 -39.47 113.96
CA GLU A 918 -52.11 -40.18 114.81
C GLU A 918 -52.12 -41.68 114.47
N LEU A 919 -52.29 -42.51 115.50
CA LEU A 919 -52.44 -43.96 115.35
C LEU A 919 -53.91 -44.30 115.16
N GLU A 920 -54.26 -44.86 114.00
CA GLU A 920 -55.56 -45.48 113.79
C GLU A 920 -55.45 -46.99 114.06
N CYS A 921 -56.23 -47.47 115.04
CA CYS A 921 -56.40 -48.89 115.34
C CYS A 921 -57.74 -49.36 114.77
N ASP A 922 -57.70 -50.28 113.80
CA ASP A 922 -58.90 -50.92 113.28
C ASP A 922 -59.55 -51.80 114.36
N SER A 923 -60.69 -51.35 114.89
CA SER A 923 -61.49 -52.09 115.87
C SER A 923 -62.69 -52.73 115.15
N SER A 924 -62.49 -53.96 114.64
CA SER A 924 -63.55 -54.75 114.01
C SER A 924 -63.44 -56.24 114.37
N GLY A 925 -64.21 -56.67 115.37
CA GLY A 925 -64.32 -58.08 115.75
C GLY A 925 -64.57 -58.29 117.25
N GLU A 926 -65.82 -58.07 117.70
CA GLU A 926 -66.29 -58.55 119.01
C GLU A 926 -66.73 -60.03 118.92
N ASP A 927 -66.79 -60.70 120.07
CA ASP A 927 -67.42 -62.01 120.36
C ASP A 927 -66.91 -63.28 119.62
N ASP A 928 -66.05 -64.09 120.26
CA ASP A 928 -66.51 -65.27 121.05
C ASP A 928 -65.36 -66.10 121.69
N VAL A 929 -65.63 -66.63 122.90
CA VAL A 929 -65.02 -67.77 123.63
C VAL A 929 -63.50 -68.05 123.56
N ALA A 930 -62.83 -67.69 124.67
CA ALA A 930 -61.70 -68.36 125.34
C ALA A 930 -60.99 -69.55 124.66
N ASP A 931 -59.77 -69.31 124.16
CA ASP A 931 -58.55 -69.92 124.71
C ASP A 931 -57.37 -68.93 124.57
N ASP A 932 -56.25 -69.18 125.26
CA ASP A 932 -55.13 -68.23 125.38
C ASP A 932 -54.21 -68.17 124.14
N SER A 933 -53.39 -67.11 124.02
CA SER A 933 -52.33 -66.86 123.02
C SER A 933 -52.72 -66.58 121.54
N SER A 934 -53.15 -65.34 121.24
CA SER A 934 -52.68 -64.61 120.02
C SER A 934 -53.02 -63.10 120.04
N ILE A 935 -52.01 -62.22 120.06
CA ILE A 935 -52.18 -60.77 119.83
C ILE A 935 -51.75 -60.42 118.40
N SER A 936 -52.70 -60.47 117.46
CA SER A 936 -52.51 -60.12 116.04
C SER A 936 -53.37 -58.90 115.64
N GLY A 937 -53.03 -57.72 116.15
CA GLY A 937 -53.62 -56.45 115.72
C GLY A 937 -52.76 -55.72 114.68
N SER A 938 -53.35 -55.34 113.54
CA SER A 938 -52.70 -54.46 112.56
C SER A 938 -52.88 -52.98 112.94
N VAL A 939 -51.78 -52.28 113.20
CA VAL A 939 -51.78 -50.85 113.53
C VAL A 939 -51.31 -50.03 112.32
N SER A 940 -52.04 -48.97 111.98
CA SER A 940 -51.71 -48.05 110.90
C SER A 940 -51.45 -46.64 111.42
N ILE A 941 -50.47 -45.93 110.84
CA ILE A 941 -50.23 -44.51 111.13
C ILE A 941 -50.95 -43.66 110.09
N ALA A 942 -51.98 -42.94 110.52
CA ALA A 942 -52.70 -41.97 109.71
C ALA A 942 -52.16 -40.56 109.94
N SER A 943 -52.25 -39.72 108.92
CA SER A 943 -52.05 -38.27 109.09
C SER A 943 -53.38 -37.63 109.46
N ALA A 944 -53.44 -36.93 110.59
CA ALA A 944 -54.58 -36.07 110.91
C ALA A 944 -54.83 -35.10 109.74
N GLY A 945 -56.06 -35.12 109.20
CA GLY A 945 -56.41 -34.35 108.01
C GLY A 945 -56.47 -32.85 108.28
N VAL A 946 -55.35 -32.14 108.13
CA VAL A 946 -55.31 -30.67 108.21
C VAL A 946 -55.99 -30.07 106.98
N THR A 947 -57.31 -29.90 107.08
CA THR A 947 -58.06 -29.01 106.18
C THR A 947 -58.34 -27.68 106.87
N SER A 948 -57.85 -26.62 106.23
CA SER A 948 -58.45 -25.27 106.16
C SER A 948 -57.65 -24.09 106.73
N ALA A 949 -57.34 -23.18 105.79
CA ALA A 949 -57.41 -21.72 105.89
C ALA A 949 -56.68 -20.99 107.04
N ALA A 950 -55.58 -20.33 106.65
CA ALA A 950 -55.33 -18.95 107.04
C ALA A 950 -55.72 -18.01 105.88
N THR A 951 -56.64 -17.09 106.11
CA THR A 951 -57.00 -15.96 105.22
C THR A 951 -57.56 -14.83 106.10
N VAL A 952 -57.53 -13.57 105.62
CA VAL A 952 -58.04 -12.28 106.21
C VAL A 952 -56.95 -11.44 106.91
N THR A 953 -56.72 -10.13 106.71
CA THR A 953 -57.01 -9.05 105.67
C THR A 953 -56.01 -7.89 105.93
N GLY A 954 -55.83 -6.80 105.16
CA GLY A 954 -56.45 -6.22 103.94
C GLY A 954 -55.37 -5.43 103.15
N ASN A 955 -55.57 -4.34 102.39
CA ASN A 955 -56.73 -3.50 102.01
C ASN A 955 -56.95 -3.61 100.48
N SER A 956 -58.18 -3.69 99.96
CA SER A 956 -59.05 -2.57 99.46
C SER A 956 -58.38 -1.70 98.38
N VAL A 957 -58.96 -1.44 97.19
CA VAL A 957 -60.27 -0.80 96.95
C VAL A 957 -61.02 -1.32 95.68
N THR A 958 -62.32 -1.02 95.64
CA THR A 958 -63.49 -1.45 94.82
C THR A 958 -63.50 -1.28 93.28
N LEU A 959 -64.11 -2.26 92.58
CA LEU A 959 -65.29 -2.24 91.63
C LEU A 959 -65.45 -1.12 90.54
N PRO A 960 -66.33 -1.28 89.51
CA PRO A 960 -67.04 -2.46 88.96
C PRO A 960 -66.97 -2.60 87.41
N THR A 961 -67.83 -3.46 86.87
CA THR A 961 -68.04 -3.87 85.47
C THR A 961 -68.77 -2.86 84.53
N THR A 962 -68.61 -3.13 83.22
CA THR A 962 -69.56 -2.99 82.09
C THR A 962 -69.72 -1.70 81.24
N THR A 963 -69.86 -1.97 79.93
CA THR A 963 -70.59 -1.26 78.85
C THR A 963 -70.03 0.02 78.18
N SER A 964 -69.55 -0.19 76.94
CA SER A 964 -69.91 0.50 75.69
C SER A 964 -70.22 2.01 75.64
N GLY A 965 -69.48 2.73 74.78
CA GLY A 965 -70.11 3.48 73.67
C GLY A 965 -69.84 4.99 73.53
N GLY A 966 -69.26 5.38 72.37
CA GLY A 966 -69.64 6.59 71.64
C GLY A 966 -68.73 7.83 71.66
N GLY A 967 -68.53 8.42 70.47
CA GLY A 967 -68.06 9.81 70.24
C GLY A 967 -66.54 9.99 70.15
N ASN A 968 -65.94 10.13 68.96
CA ASN A 968 -65.72 11.40 68.21
C ASN A 968 -64.83 12.40 69.00
N ASP A 969 -63.65 12.80 68.53
CA ASP A 969 -63.47 13.51 67.24
C ASP A 969 -62.16 13.21 66.46
N THR A 970 -62.20 13.65 65.20
CA THR A 970 -61.31 13.42 64.04
C THR A 970 -60.19 14.48 63.86
N PRO A 971 -59.40 14.53 62.74
CA PRO A 971 -58.90 13.51 61.80
C PRO A 971 -57.38 13.63 61.46
N THR A 972 -56.92 12.71 60.58
CA THR A 972 -56.01 12.86 59.41
C THR A 972 -54.71 12.03 59.46
N ASN A 973 -54.20 11.45 58.37
CA ASN A 973 -54.78 11.05 57.06
C ASN A 973 -53.78 10.16 56.29
N SER A 974 -54.13 8.89 56.00
CA SER A 974 -53.89 8.16 54.73
C SER A 974 -54.21 6.66 54.94
N GLY A 975 -54.90 5.95 54.06
CA GLY A 975 -55.34 6.28 52.70
C GLY A 975 -54.51 5.51 51.67
N GLY A 976 -54.96 4.29 51.33
CA GLY A 976 -54.40 3.49 50.25
C GLY A 976 -55.26 3.53 48.98
N GLU A 977 -54.94 2.60 48.07
CA GLU A 977 -55.61 2.28 46.80
C GLU A 977 -55.30 3.16 45.58
N ASP A 978 -54.69 2.50 44.60
CA ASP A 978 -55.02 2.44 43.17
C ASP A 978 -55.54 3.68 42.43
N SER A 979 -54.92 3.95 41.27
CA SER A 979 -55.65 3.93 39.98
C SER A 979 -54.75 4.04 38.74
N SER A 980 -54.92 3.09 37.82
CA SER A 980 -54.95 3.22 36.35
C SER A 980 -53.94 4.10 35.58
N GLY A 981 -53.31 3.54 34.56
CA GLY A 981 -52.42 4.30 33.64
C GLY A 981 -51.97 3.55 32.39
N SER A 982 -52.95 3.13 31.59
CA SER A 982 -52.86 2.57 30.23
C SER A 982 -51.75 3.12 29.30
N GLY A 983 -51.12 2.20 28.55
CA GLY A 983 -51.27 2.22 27.09
C GLY A 983 -50.13 2.76 26.22
N GLY A 984 -49.55 1.87 25.40
CA GLY A 984 -48.77 2.18 24.20
C GLY A 984 -47.29 2.53 24.44
N GLY A 985 -46.37 2.22 23.53
CA GLY A 985 -46.51 1.49 22.27
C GLY A 985 -45.34 1.78 21.33
N GLY A 986 -44.73 0.72 20.76
CA GLY A 986 -43.56 0.80 19.88
C GLY A 986 -42.23 1.00 20.62
N GLY A 987 -41.10 0.47 20.12
CA GLY A 987 -40.92 -0.42 18.97
C GLY A 987 -39.50 -0.33 18.41
N ILE A 988 -39.06 -1.42 17.74
CA ILE A 988 -37.89 -1.48 16.85
C ILE A 988 -36.52 -1.34 17.57
N GLY A 989 -35.56 -2.24 17.28
CA GLY A 989 -34.16 -2.00 17.71
C GLY A 989 -33.20 -3.18 17.89
N SER A 990 -33.52 -4.40 17.45
CA SER A 990 -32.54 -5.51 17.50
C SER A 990 -31.46 -5.36 16.42
N SER A 991 -30.45 -4.52 16.67
CA SER A 991 -29.23 -4.44 15.86
C SER A 991 -28.14 -5.34 16.43
N GLY A 992 -27.82 -6.43 15.73
CA GLY A 992 -26.68 -7.28 16.07
C GLY A 992 -25.34 -6.58 15.83
N GLY A 993 -24.43 -6.68 16.79
CA GLY A 993 -23.04 -6.21 16.69
C GLY A 993 -22.07 -7.38 16.73
N SER A 994 -21.74 -7.95 15.56
CA SER A 994 -20.80 -9.06 15.45
C SER A 994 -19.35 -8.59 15.61
N SER A 995 -18.74 -8.77 16.80
CA SER A 995 -17.30 -8.56 16.98
C SER A 995 -16.49 -9.73 16.40
N SER A 996 -16.07 -9.59 15.14
CA SER A 996 -15.07 -10.49 14.52
C SER A 996 -13.76 -10.48 15.30
N ARG A 997 -13.41 -11.64 15.87
CA ARG A 997 -12.05 -11.89 16.40
C ARG A 997 -11.07 -12.04 15.24
N HIS A 998 -10.32 -10.98 14.93
CA HIS A 998 -9.11 -11.13 14.10
C HIS A 998 -7.95 -11.62 14.98
N SER A 999 -7.73 -12.93 14.99
CA SER A 999 -6.49 -13.52 15.48
C SER A 999 -5.35 -13.20 14.50
N ILE A 1000 -4.41 -12.35 14.90
CA ILE A 1000 -3.13 -12.19 14.19
C ILE A 1000 -2.09 -13.03 14.93
N CYS A 1001 -1.78 -14.20 14.39
CA CYS A 1001 -0.62 -14.98 14.80
C CYS A 1001 0.66 -14.31 14.28
N SER A 1002 1.42 -13.68 15.17
CA SER A 1002 2.79 -13.26 14.87
C SER A 1002 3.75 -14.43 15.06
N SER A 1003 4.03 -15.17 13.98
CA SER A 1003 5.01 -16.25 13.97
C SER A 1003 6.44 -15.71 14.10
N SER A 1004 7.10 -15.96 15.23
CA SER A 1004 8.51 -15.63 15.47
C SER A 1004 9.43 -16.58 14.68
N GLY A 1005 9.72 -16.24 13.43
CA GLY A 1005 10.72 -16.93 12.61
C GLY A 1005 12.14 -16.46 12.97
N GLY A 1006 12.83 -17.22 13.81
CA GLY A 1006 14.26 -17.00 14.07
C GLY A 1006 15.12 -17.43 12.88
N GLY A 1007 15.60 -16.48 12.09
CA GLY A 1007 16.54 -16.72 11.00
C GLY A 1007 17.98 -16.53 11.44
N THR A 1008 18.71 -17.63 11.65
CA THR A 1008 20.16 -17.61 11.89
C THR A 1008 20.88 -17.21 10.60
N ILE A 1009 21.76 -16.21 10.65
CA ILE A 1009 22.53 -15.76 9.48
C ILE A 1009 23.89 -16.48 9.43
N THR A 1010 24.11 -17.17 8.32
CA THR A 1010 25.38 -17.25 7.60
C THR A 1010 25.15 -16.71 6.21
#